data_AF-A0A1R1YE45-F1
#
_entry.id   AF-A0A1R1YE45-F1
#
_cell.length_a   1.000
_cell.length_b   1.000
_cell.length_c   1.000
_cell.angle_alpha   90.00
_cell.angle_beta   90.00
_cell.angle_gamma   90.00
#
_symmetry.space_group_name_H-M   'P 1'
#
loop_
_entity.id
_entity.type
_entity.pdbx_description
1 polymer ?
#
loop_
_entity_poly.entity_id
_entity_poly.type
_entity_poly.pdbx_seq_one_letter_code
_entity_poly.pdbx_strand_id
1 'polypeptide(L)'
;MLNFLADSYFAFLFWTAFTSFGVCVWYFPLWQMGLSGYEILLLTDIFPALLGIPFVNKILTKKKAITNSFLLVGLIAYLFPSPFTRFFIVGASFGLSTLWFASILYDDSFLNRGRFEHDINSLQVGLILSLVVRMASYSNNPIWPVMNDTNGGWNRLGLIIATVCYISLLLRKSSPGSSDSKHKKPLYTTELNKSVIKTRQWICAAMGLGGWMFAIHNLYSDSSTLGRWTWDGYPNTGPKPVPWGALVTTALALGFTISNLTDFTSSFIWWSLGSAGAFIITFYSGWLPFLSGLVLALYVSSVTPLILGFVSKCPPGKTISVAFVFYNILVLASVWTVAYEFVPGGPILRERTWVFMTAMMLFIYCGVSTYSSMLKKKLLTTTKPDSAAAKSIKNDNFNSRGLMWFLVVLGWLVMFWRIPSPSQTPAPYHPKERIITSAIWTIHFDIDNELWSAEQRILEAVRDLEADVMGFLESDTERIIMGNRDWTQKVAEKLNYYVDYGPSPRKHTWGCAMISKFPILKSSHHLLPSPVGELACAIYATLDVYGREVDVVISHNGQEENFLDRQLQTTELANIIRASKNPIIFTGYVVTKPFGPIYNILINDGQISDIDPTDSDRWCQYIAYRGLKRVAYARISRGTITDTEIQAAKFVVPESFTDISNWSPSYNLVSESHYPSGYHFPKIFRGQGVRGHFYHVFNEPKYYD
;
A
#
# COMPACT_ATOMS: atom_id res chain seq x y z
N MET A 1 -28.26 -12.63 12.71
CA MET A 1 -27.05 -13.00 11.95
C MET A 1 -27.08 -12.53 10.50
N LEU A 2 -28.02 -12.98 9.64
CA LEU A 2 -28.04 -12.61 8.20
C LEU A 2 -27.98 -11.09 7.94
N ASN A 3 -28.78 -10.29 8.66
CA ASN A 3 -28.77 -8.83 8.53
C ASN A 3 -27.41 -8.21 8.92
N PHE A 4 -26.74 -8.76 9.94
CA PHE A 4 -25.42 -8.31 10.37
C PHE A 4 -24.35 -8.65 9.33
N LEU A 5 -24.43 -9.82 8.68
CA LEU A 5 -23.53 -10.18 7.58
C LEU A 5 -23.70 -9.22 6.40
N ALA A 6 -24.93 -8.89 6.02
CA ALA A 6 -25.18 -7.92 4.96
C ALA A 6 -24.67 -6.51 5.31
N ASP A 7 -24.88 -6.05 6.54
CA ASP A 7 -24.39 -4.75 7.01
C ASP A 7 -22.84 -4.72 7.08
N SER A 8 -22.21 -5.82 7.49
CA SER A 8 -20.76 -5.98 7.48
C SER A 8 -20.18 -5.99 6.06
N TYR A 9 -20.92 -6.54 5.09
CA TYR A 9 -20.53 -6.49 3.69
C TYR A 9 -20.60 -5.06 3.12
N PHE A 10 -21.64 -4.28 3.46
CA PHE A 10 -21.67 -2.86 3.10
C PHE A 10 -20.50 -2.07 3.72
N ALA A 11 -20.12 -2.36 4.97
CA ALA A 11 -18.90 -1.81 5.56
C ALA A 11 -17.63 -2.22 4.80
N PHE A 12 -17.52 -3.46 4.36
CA PHE A 12 -16.43 -3.90 3.48
C PHE A 12 -16.39 -3.14 2.16
N LEU A 13 -17.55 -2.85 1.54
CA LEU A 13 -17.62 -2.00 0.34
C LEU A 13 -17.15 -0.56 0.60
N PHE A 14 -17.46 0.00 1.77
CA PHE A 14 -16.94 1.31 2.18
C PHE A 14 -15.41 1.29 2.28
N TRP A 15 -14.83 0.31 2.96
CA TRP A 15 -13.36 0.17 3.05
C TRP A 15 -12.71 -0.09 1.69
N THR A 16 -13.39 -0.82 0.80
CA THR A 16 -12.97 -1.02 -0.60
C THR A 16 -12.90 0.31 -1.35
N ALA A 17 -13.97 1.12 -1.30
CA ALA A 17 -14.00 2.43 -1.95
C ALA A 17 -12.91 3.36 -1.37
N PHE A 18 -12.81 3.43 -0.04
CA PHE A 18 -11.86 4.28 0.69
C PHE A 18 -10.40 3.98 0.33
N THR A 19 -10.03 2.70 0.21
CA THR A 19 -8.64 2.27 -0.09
C THR A 19 -8.32 2.30 -1.59
N SER A 20 -9.32 2.22 -2.47
CA SER A 20 -9.11 2.28 -3.93
C SER A 20 -8.86 3.69 -4.46
N PHE A 21 -9.40 4.69 -3.78
CA PHE A 21 -9.48 6.04 -4.32
C PHE A 21 -8.10 6.68 -4.53
N GLY A 22 -7.17 6.50 -3.57
CA GLY A 22 -5.80 7.01 -3.67
C GLY A 22 -5.09 6.54 -4.95
N VAL A 23 -5.21 5.25 -5.28
CA VAL A 23 -4.61 4.64 -6.48
C VAL A 23 -5.08 5.32 -7.75
N CYS A 24 -6.38 5.60 -7.84
CA CYS A 24 -6.97 6.20 -9.03
C CYS A 24 -6.61 7.69 -9.15
N VAL A 25 -6.45 8.39 -8.03
CA VAL A 25 -5.99 9.79 -8.01
C VAL A 25 -4.54 9.87 -8.44
N TRP A 26 -3.67 9.00 -7.93
CA TRP A 26 -2.22 9.06 -8.15
C TRP A 26 -1.79 8.88 -9.61
N TYR A 27 -2.57 8.12 -10.38
CA TYR A 27 -2.31 7.86 -11.81
C TYR A 27 -2.02 9.13 -12.63
N PHE A 28 -2.76 10.22 -12.41
CA PHE A 28 -2.62 11.44 -13.20
C PHE A 28 -1.38 12.27 -12.83
N PRO A 29 -1.12 12.58 -11.54
CA PRO A 29 0.11 13.25 -11.14
C PRO A 29 1.37 12.49 -11.57
N LEU A 30 1.33 11.16 -11.54
CA LEU A 30 2.46 10.33 -11.92
C LEU A 30 2.84 10.54 -13.39
N TRP A 31 1.87 10.58 -14.31
CA TRP A 31 2.18 10.79 -15.74
C TRP A 31 2.50 12.24 -16.10
N GLN A 32 2.09 13.20 -15.27
CA GLN A 32 2.37 14.62 -15.49
C GLN A 32 3.58 15.12 -14.70
N MET A 33 4.16 14.28 -13.84
CA MET A 33 5.25 14.63 -12.92
C MET A 33 4.95 15.92 -12.15
N GLY A 34 3.71 16.06 -11.67
CA GLY A 34 3.21 17.28 -11.04
C GLY A 34 1.70 17.27 -10.82
N LEU A 35 1.14 18.37 -10.28
CA LEU A 35 -0.31 18.48 -10.07
C LEU A 35 -1.05 18.62 -11.40
N SER A 36 -2.00 17.73 -11.65
CA SER A 36 -2.79 17.68 -12.89
C SER A 36 -4.07 18.49 -12.88
N GLY A 37 -4.50 18.95 -11.70
CA GLY A 37 -5.80 19.56 -11.46
C GLY A 37 -6.88 18.54 -11.11
N TYR A 38 -6.71 17.27 -11.48
CA TYR A 38 -7.63 16.18 -11.13
C TYR A 38 -7.63 15.84 -9.64
N GLU A 39 -6.60 16.27 -8.91
CA GLU A 39 -6.50 16.12 -7.46
C GLU A 39 -7.64 16.85 -6.73
N ILE A 40 -8.37 17.76 -7.40
CA ILE A 40 -9.59 18.38 -6.85
C ILE A 40 -10.64 17.35 -6.44
N LEU A 41 -10.66 16.17 -7.07
CA LEU A 41 -11.56 15.09 -6.68
C LEU A 41 -11.25 14.52 -5.29
N LEU A 42 -10.08 14.79 -4.70
CA LEU A 42 -9.80 14.49 -3.29
C LEU A 42 -10.85 15.09 -2.36
N LEU A 43 -11.43 16.24 -2.74
CA LEU A 43 -12.46 16.93 -1.97
C LEU A 43 -13.84 16.26 -2.06
N THR A 44 -14.02 15.18 -2.82
CA THR A 44 -15.30 14.44 -2.84
C THR A 44 -15.66 13.84 -1.50
N ASP A 45 -14.67 13.61 -0.62
CA ASP A 45 -14.91 13.13 0.74
C ASP A 45 -15.65 14.12 1.65
N ILE A 46 -15.77 15.40 1.25
CA ILE A 46 -16.55 16.42 1.97
C ILE A 46 -18.05 16.38 1.62
N PHE A 47 -18.50 15.44 0.78
CA PHE A 47 -19.93 15.23 0.47
C PHE A 47 -20.87 15.15 1.70
N PRO A 48 -20.45 14.68 2.90
CA PRO A 48 -21.25 14.76 4.11
C PRO A 48 -21.76 16.17 4.44
N ALA A 49 -21.17 17.24 3.89
CA ALA A 49 -21.64 18.62 4.01
C ALA A 49 -23.09 18.78 3.53
N LEU A 50 -23.53 17.94 2.57
CA LEU A 50 -24.89 17.90 2.07
C LEU A 50 -25.92 17.53 3.15
N LEU A 51 -25.52 16.81 4.22
CA LEU A 51 -26.37 16.56 5.39
C LEU A 51 -26.63 17.84 6.21
N GLY A 52 -25.94 18.94 5.92
CA GLY A 52 -26.30 20.27 6.42
C GLY A 52 -27.61 20.79 5.83
N ILE A 53 -28.04 20.28 4.67
CA ILE A 53 -29.31 20.63 4.03
C ILE A 53 -30.44 19.80 4.68
N PRO A 54 -31.44 20.43 5.35
CA PRO A 54 -32.45 19.69 6.11
C PRO A 54 -33.23 18.65 5.30
N PHE A 55 -33.52 18.96 4.04
CA PHE A 55 -34.22 18.06 3.12
C PHE A 55 -33.39 16.80 2.80
N VAL A 56 -32.12 16.98 2.44
CA VAL A 56 -31.19 15.89 2.14
C VAL A 56 -30.99 15.02 3.38
N ASN A 57 -30.74 15.66 4.52
CA ASN A 57 -30.59 14.96 5.80
C ASN A 57 -31.81 14.07 6.10
N LYS A 58 -33.04 14.63 5.99
CA LYS A 58 -34.29 13.90 6.23
C LYS A 58 -34.47 12.70 5.29
N ILE A 59 -34.01 12.77 4.04
CA ILE A 59 -34.10 11.66 3.09
C ILE A 59 -33.07 10.58 3.43
N LEU A 60 -31.80 10.98 3.56
CA LEU A 60 -30.69 10.05 3.72
C LEU A 60 -30.72 9.32 5.07
N THR A 61 -31.16 9.98 6.14
CA THR A 61 -31.31 9.34 7.46
C THR A 61 -32.52 8.41 7.54
N LYS A 62 -33.59 8.65 6.76
CA LYS A 62 -34.82 7.83 6.82
C LYS A 62 -34.80 6.62 5.89
N LYS A 63 -34.02 6.66 4.80
CA LYS A 63 -34.04 5.62 3.76
C LYS A 63 -32.66 4.98 3.58
N LYS A 64 -32.35 3.99 4.43
CA LYS A 64 -31.10 3.21 4.32
C LYS A 64 -30.90 2.55 2.97
N ALA A 65 -31.97 2.17 2.27
CA ALA A 65 -31.85 1.62 0.91
C ALA A 65 -31.21 2.60 -0.08
N ILE A 66 -31.40 3.91 0.10
CA ILE A 66 -30.75 4.93 -0.73
C ILE A 66 -29.26 4.99 -0.38
N THR A 67 -28.92 5.18 0.89
CA THR A 67 -27.51 5.32 1.27
C THR A 67 -26.71 4.06 1.02
N ASN A 68 -27.27 2.85 1.16
CA ASN A 68 -26.56 1.62 0.81
C ASN A 68 -26.37 1.44 -0.70
N SER A 69 -27.27 1.96 -1.56
CA SER A 69 -27.06 1.92 -3.02
C SER A 69 -25.85 2.73 -3.48
N PHE A 70 -25.42 3.72 -2.71
CA PHE A 70 -24.22 4.51 -3.00
C PHE A 70 -22.95 3.66 -3.08
N LEU A 71 -22.86 2.61 -2.26
CA LEU A 71 -21.71 1.71 -2.22
C LEU A 71 -21.60 0.80 -3.45
N LEU A 72 -22.66 0.71 -4.27
CA LEU A 72 -22.67 -0.13 -5.47
C LEU A 72 -22.11 0.61 -6.70
N VAL A 73 -22.06 1.94 -6.68
CA VAL A 73 -21.64 2.77 -7.83
C VAL A 73 -20.20 2.47 -8.24
N GLY A 74 -19.28 2.34 -7.28
CA GLY A 74 -17.87 2.06 -7.56
C GLY A 74 -17.63 0.67 -8.13
N LEU A 75 -18.51 -0.30 -7.85
CA LEU A 75 -18.36 -1.69 -8.27
C LEU A 75 -18.51 -1.88 -9.79
N ILE A 76 -19.11 -0.92 -10.50
CA ILE A 76 -19.25 -0.98 -11.96
C ILE A 76 -18.13 -0.24 -12.68
N ALA A 77 -17.25 0.47 -11.96
CA ALA A 77 -16.20 1.28 -12.58
C ALA A 77 -15.23 0.46 -13.43
N TYR A 78 -14.93 -0.79 -13.03
CA TYR A 78 -14.08 -1.71 -13.79
C TYR A 78 -14.63 -2.09 -15.18
N LEU A 79 -15.91 -1.83 -15.47
CA LEU A 79 -16.48 -2.07 -16.79
C LEU A 79 -16.05 -1.02 -17.83
N PHE A 80 -15.46 0.10 -17.38
CA PHE A 80 -15.06 1.21 -18.22
C PHE A 80 -13.55 1.16 -18.51
N PRO A 81 -13.13 0.89 -19.76
CA PRO A 81 -11.72 0.81 -20.11
C PRO A 81 -10.99 2.14 -19.93
N SER A 82 -11.63 3.26 -20.28
CA SER A 82 -11.02 4.58 -20.18
C SER A 82 -10.59 4.90 -18.74
N PRO A 83 -9.31 5.21 -18.48
CA PRO A 83 -8.83 5.56 -17.14
C PRO A 83 -9.53 6.81 -16.62
N PHE A 84 -9.79 7.79 -17.50
CA PHE A 84 -10.52 9.01 -17.18
C PHE A 84 -11.95 8.72 -16.70
N THR A 85 -12.74 7.99 -17.50
CA THR A 85 -14.13 7.66 -17.12
C THR A 85 -14.17 6.89 -15.81
N ARG A 86 -13.27 5.92 -15.64
CA ARG A 86 -13.18 5.11 -14.42
C ARG A 86 -12.89 5.97 -13.20
N PHE A 87 -11.93 6.88 -13.32
CA PHE A 87 -11.56 7.79 -12.25
C PHE A 87 -12.72 8.67 -11.76
N PHE A 88 -13.50 9.27 -12.66
CA PHE A 88 -14.68 10.06 -12.26
C PHE A 88 -15.76 9.23 -11.57
N ILE A 89 -16.01 8.00 -12.02
CA ILE A 89 -16.95 7.08 -11.37
C ILE A 89 -16.46 6.75 -9.95
N VAL A 90 -15.16 6.47 -9.80
CA VAL A 90 -14.56 6.18 -8.48
C VAL A 90 -14.63 7.39 -7.56
N GLY A 91 -14.32 8.60 -8.03
CA GLY A 91 -14.45 9.83 -7.25
C GLY A 91 -15.89 10.11 -6.80
N ALA A 92 -16.86 9.97 -7.70
CA ALA A 92 -18.28 10.09 -7.36
C ALA A 92 -18.72 9.00 -6.35
N SER A 93 -18.31 7.75 -6.58
CA SER A 93 -18.59 6.64 -5.66
C SER A 93 -17.97 6.88 -4.29
N PHE A 94 -16.77 7.45 -4.23
CA PHE A 94 -16.10 7.70 -2.97
C PHE A 94 -16.84 8.76 -2.15
N GLY A 95 -17.20 9.90 -2.74
CA GLY A 95 -18.03 10.90 -2.06
C GLY A 95 -19.42 10.39 -1.65
N LEU A 96 -20.04 9.52 -2.45
CA LEU A 96 -21.28 8.86 -2.06
C LEU A 96 -21.07 7.85 -0.90
N SER A 97 -19.92 7.18 -0.84
CA SER A 97 -19.57 6.27 0.26
C SER A 97 -19.33 7.01 1.58
N THR A 98 -18.80 8.24 1.56
CA THR A 98 -18.65 9.06 2.78
C THR A 98 -20.00 9.55 3.29
N LEU A 99 -20.98 9.77 2.41
CA LEU A 99 -22.39 9.99 2.81
C LEU A 99 -23.01 8.75 3.45
N TRP A 100 -22.71 7.55 2.94
CA TRP A 100 -23.12 6.31 3.59
C TRP A 100 -22.51 6.20 4.99
N PHE A 101 -21.21 6.46 5.12
CA PHE A 101 -20.50 6.47 6.41
C PHE A 101 -21.13 7.47 7.40
N ALA A 102 -21.51 8.66 6.92
CA ALA A 102 -22.23 9.61 7.75
C ALA A 102 -23.62 9.10 8.15
N SER A 103 -24.35 8.44 7.25
CA SER A 103 -25.70 7.94 7.52
C SER A 103 -25.74 6.86 8.61
N ILE A 104 -24.71 6.02 8.72
CA ILE A 104 -24.64 4.97 9.76
C ILE A 104 -24.32 5.55 11.15
N LEU A 105 -23.73 6.76 11.22
CA LEU A 105 -23.41 7.41 12.49
C LEU A 105 -24.56 8.25 13.07
N TYR A 106 -25.53 8.67 12.23
CA TYR A 106 -26.58 9.63 12.60
C TYR A 106 -28.01 9.11 12.35
N ASP A 107 -28.21 7.79 12.36
CA ASP A 107 -29.52 7.18 12.19
C ASP A 107 -30.42 7.43 13.43
N ASP A 108 -31.31 8.41 13.30
CA ASP A 108 -32.13 8.98 14.38
C ASP A 108 -33.57 8.42 14.39
N SER A 109 -33.69 7.08 14.41
CA SER A 109 -35.01 6.42 14.42
C SER A 109 -35.39 5.92 15.82
N PHE A 110 -36.58 6.34 16.30
CA PHE A 110 -37.21 5.94 17.57
C PHE A 110 -37.33 4.40 17.75
N LEU A 111 -37.30 3.65 16.66
CA LEU A 111 -37.41 2.19 16.61
C LEU A 111 -36.06 1.46 16.78
N ASN A 112 -34.94 2.17 16.73
CA ASN A 112 -33.58 1.61 16.59
C ASN A 112 -32.82 1.50 17.92
N ARG A 113 -33.35 0.69 18.84
CA ARG A 113 -32.64 0.32 20.09
C ARG A 113 -31.36 -0.47 19.75
N GLY A 114 -30.17 0.01 20.15
CA GLY A 114 -28.90 -0.71 19.96
C GLY A 114 -28.30 -0.67 18.55
N ARG A 115 -28.92 0.05 17.61
CA ARG A 115 -28.52 0.07 16.19
C ARG A 115 -27.16 0.73 15.95
N PHE A 116 -26.80 1.75 16.72
CA PHE A 116 -25.51 2.42 16.60
C PHE A 116 -24.33 1.48 16.92
N GLU A 117 -24.43 0.67 17.98
CA GLU A 117 -23.41 -0.34 18.27
C GLU A 117 -23.35 -1.41 17.19
N HIS A 118 -24.50 -1.84 16.66
CA HIS A 118 -24.55 -2.77 15.51
C HIS A 118 -23.82 -2.20 14.28
N ASP A 119 -24.04 -0.93 13.95
CA ASP A 119 -23.44 -0.29 12.77
C ASP A 119 -21.92 -0.07 12.98
N ILE A 120 -21.46 0.29 14.19
CA ILE A 120 -20.02 0.31 14.54
C ILE A 120 -19.39 -1.07 14.43
N ASN A 121 -20.04 -2.09 15.00
CA ASN A 121 -19.55 -3.46 14.95
C ASN A 121 -19.46 -3.97 13.50
N SER A 122 -20.44 -3.61 12.66
CA SER A 122 -20.44 -3.94 11.24
C SER A 122 -19.28 -3.25 10.53
N LEU A 123 -18.98 -1.99 10.85
CA LEU A 123 -17.84 -1.24 10.32
C LEU A 123 -16.50 -1.90 10.67
N GLN A 124 -16.34 -2.34 11.93
CA GLN A 124 -15.15 -3.02 12.43
C GLN A 124 -14.96 -4.39 11.77
N VAL A 125 -16.02 -5.20 11.70
CA VAL A 125 -16.00 -6.49 11.00
C VAL A 125 -15.70 -6.29 9.51
N GLY A 126 -16.26 -5.27 8.88
CA GLY A 126 -15.98 -4.91 7.49
C GLY A 126 -14.50 -4.58 7.24
N LEU A 127 -13.83 -3.91 8.18
CA LEU A 127 -12.39 -3.64 8.10
C LEU A 127 -11.58 -4.94 8.19
N ILE A 128 -11.89 -5.79 9.18
CA ILE A 128 -11.21 -7.09 9.34
C ILE A 128 -11.45 -7.98 8.12
N LEU A 129 -12.66 -7.99 7.56
CA LEU A 129 -12.97 -8.69 6.32
C LEU A 129 -12.13 -8.13 5.16
N SER A 130 -12.00 -6.80 5.05
CA SER A 130 -11.14 -6.17 4.04
C SER A 130 -9.69 -6.65 4.16
N LEU A 131 -9.13 -6.68 5.38
CA LEU A 131 -7.78 -7.19 5.61
C LEU A 131 -7.65 -8.65 5.20
N VAL A 132 -8.57 -9.54 5.60
CA VAL A 132 -8.51 -10.96 5.26
C VAL A 132 -8.63 -11.20 3.75
N VAL A 133 -9.50 -10.46 3.05
CA VAL A 133 -9.63 -10.54 1.60
C VAL A 133 -8.34 -10.09 0.90
N ARG A 134 -7.72 -9.00 1.38
CA ARG A 134 -6.43 -8.52 0.86
C ARG A 134 -5.29 -9.49 1.16
N MET A 135 -5.27 -10.08 2.36
CA MET A 135 -4.36 -11.17 2.74
C MET A 135 -4.51 -12.39 1.80
N ALA A 136 -5.71 -12.71 1.33
CA ALA A 136 -5.93 -13.80 0.38
C ALA A 136 -5.56 -13.43 -1.07
N SER A 137 -5.51 -12.13 -1.37
CA SER A 137 -5.34 -11.58 -2.72
C SER A 137 -4.03 -10.80 -2.87
N TYR A 138 -2.98 -11.22 -2.16
CA TYR A 138 -1.63 -10.64 -2.25
C TYR A 138 -1.62 -9.11 -2.03
N SER A 139 -2.26 -8.64 -0.95
CA SER A 139 -2.39 -7.22 -0.58
C SER A 139 -3.31 -6.39 -1.49
N ASN A 140 -3.78 -6.92 -2.63
CA ASN A 140 -4.81 -6.27 -3.45
C ASN A 140 -6.22 -6.50 -2.91
N ASN A 141 -7.16 -5.59 -3.19
CA ASN A 141 -8.58 -5.91 -3.05
C ASN A 141 -9.14 -6.34 -4.42
N PRO A 142 -9.67 -7.57 -4.57
CA PRO A 142 -10.06 -8.11 -5.87
C PRO A 142 -11.29 -7.41 -6.47
N ILE A 143 -12.01 -6.58 -5.72
CA ILE A 143 -13.16 -5.81 -6.22
C ILE A 143 -12.85 -4.32 -6.41
N TRP A 144 -11.56 -3.96 -6.43
CA TRP A 144 -11.15 -2.60 -6.76
C TRP A 144 -11.39 -2.25 -8.24
N PRO A 145 -11.61 -0.96 -8.55
CA PRO A 145 -11.81 -0.48 -9.90
C PRO A 145 -10.59 -0.68 -10.84
N VAL A 146 -9.39 -0.84 -10.28
CA VAL A 146 -8.15 -1.12 -11.03
C VAL A 146 -7.92 -2.62 -11.28
N MET A 147 -8.86 -3.47 -10.86
CA MET A 147 -8.82 -4.92 -11.05
C MET A 147 -9.84 -5.35 -12.11
N ASN A 148 -9.56 -6.45 -12.81
CA ASN A 148 -10.42 -7.06 -13.81
C ASN A 148 -10.13 -8.57 -13.94
N ASP A 149 -10.89 -9.26 -14.80
CA ASP A 149 -10.80 -10.73 -14.97
C ASP A 149 -9.40 -11.21 -15.42
N THR A 150 -8.54 -10.32 -15.95
CA THR A 150 -7.19 -10.65 -16.46
C THR A 150 -6.07 -10.43 -15.43
N ASN A 151 -6.27 -9.58 -14.41
CA ASN A 151 -5.24 -9.27 -13.41
C ASN A 151 -5.59 -9.77 -11.98
N GLY A 152 -6.66 -10.54 -11.83
CA GLY A 152 -7.06 -11.17 -10.56
C GLY A 152 -8.29 -10.55 -9.89
N GLY A 153 -9.05 -9.73 -10.62
CA GLY A 153 -10.27 -9.10 -10.14
C GLY A 153 -11.46 -10.05 -10.05
N TRP A 154 -12.24 -9.94 -8.98
CA TRP A 154 -13.50 -10.64 -8.71
C TRP A 154 -14.68 -9.67 -8.67
N ASN A 155 -14.62 -8.57 -9.42
CA ASN A 155 -15.63 -7.51 -9.41
C ASN A 155 -17.05 -8.03 -9.64
N ARG A 156 -17.24 -8.97 -10.57
CA ARG A 156 -18.55 -9.60 -10.84
C ARG A 156 -19.12 -10.29 -9.60
N LEU A 157 -18.29 -11.07 -8.90
CA LEU A 157 -18.69 -11.73 -7.65
C LEU A 157 -19.03 -10.71 -6.58
N GLY A 158 -18.22 -9.66 -6.44
CA GLY A 158 -18.51 -8.53 -5.55
C GLY A 158 -19.88 -7.91 -5.83
N LEU A 159 -20.18 -7.62 -7.11
CA LEU A 159 -21.46 -7.05 -7.52
C LEU A 159 -22.64 -7.99 -7.24
N ILE A 160 -22.48 -9.31 -7.45
CA ILE A 160 -23.51 -10.31 -7.14
C ILE A 160 -23.81 -10.31 -5.63
N ILE A 161 -22.78 -10.38 -4.78
CA ILE A 161 -22.95 -10.37 -3.32
C ILE A 161 -23.57 -9.04 -2.88
N ALA A 162 -23.10 -7.90 -3.42
CA ALA A 162 -23.67 -6.59 -3.15
C ALA A 162 -25.17 -6.53 -3.49
N THR A 163 -25.56 -7.09 -4.64
CA THR A 163 -26.96 -7.15 -5.07
C THR A 163 -27.80 -8.04 -4.13
N VAL A 164 -27.28 -9.20 -3.72
CA VAL A 164 -27.95 -10.07 -2.75
C VAL A 164 -28.12 -9.37 -1.40
N CYS A 165 -27.09 -8.71 -0.90
CA CYS A 165 -27.16 -7.92 0.34
C CYS A 165 -28.16 -6.76 0.22
N TYR A 166 -28.22 -6.11 -0.94
CA TYR A 166 -29.16 -5.03 -1.24
C TYR A 166 -30.61 -5.52 -1.29
N ILE A 167 -30.88 -6.64 -1.98
CA ILE A 167 -32.21 -7.27 -1.98
C ILE A 167 -32.61 -7.70 -0.57
N SER A 168 -31.68 -8.31 0.18
CA SER A 168 -31.90 -8.66 1.59
C SER A 168 -32.29 -7.44 2.42
N LEU A 169 -31.64 -6.28 2.21
CA LEU A 169 -31.98 -5.01 2.84
C LEU A 169 -33.40 -4.55 2.50
N LEU A 170 -33.82 -4.64 1.24
CA LEU A 170 -35.16 -4.26 0.79
C LEU A 170 -36.26 -5.18 1.37
N LEU A 171 -35.94 -6.47 1.54
CA LEU A 171 -36.85 -7.47 2.09
C LEU A 171 -36.92 -7.48 3.63
N ARG A 172 -36.09 -6.66 4.32
CA ARG A 172 -36.18 -6.56 5.78
C ARG A 172 -37.58 -6.07 6.15
N LYS A 173 -38.38 -6.94 6.76
CA LYS A 173 -39.67 -6.54 7.34
C LYS A 173 -39.40 -5.45 8.38
N SER A 174 -39.88 -4.24 8.12
CA SER A 174 -40.08 -3.24 9.16
C SER A 174 -41.04 -3.85 10.16
N SER A 175 -40.55 -4.46 11.23
CA SER A 175 -41.44 -5.02 12.26
C SER A 175 -42.26 -3.83 12.79
N PRO A 176 -43.58 -3.79 12.59
CA PRO A 176 -44.40 -2.78 13.23
C PRO A 176 -44.42 -3.18 14.70
N GLY A 177 -43.53 -2.59 15.49
CA GLY A 177 -43.65 -2.62 16.94
C GLY A 177 -44.96 -1.93 17.28
N SER A 178 -45.96 -2.73 17.65
CA SER A 178 -47.22 -2.38 18.31
C SER A 178 -47.39 -0.89 18.63
N SER A 179 -48.38 -0.29 17.98
CA SER A 179 -49.00 0.99 18.34
C SER A 179 -49.57 0.95 19.76
N ASP A 180 -48.71 1.01 20.77
CA ASP A 180 -49.09 1.33 22.13
C ASP A 180 -48.44 2.67 22.47
N SER A 181 -49.19 3.72 22.12
CA SER A 181 -48.82 5.14 22.09
C SER A 181 -48.71 5.79 23.47
N LYS A 182 -48.53 5.01 24.54
CA LYS A 182 -48.37 5.52 25.90
C LYS A 182 -47.16 4.86 26.58
N HIS A 183 -46.09 5.64 26.72
CA HIS A 183 -44.93 5.38 27.58
C HIS A 183 -43.88 4.34 27.16
N LYS A 184 -43.24 4.53 26.00
CA LYS A 184 -41.85 4.03 25.84
C LYS A 184 -40.95 5.15 25.34
N LYS A 185 -40.26 5.81 26.27
CA LYS A 185 -39.23 6.81 25.94
C LYS A 185 -38.09 6.12 25.15
N PRO A 186 -37.43 6.83 24.23
CA PRO A 186 -36.36 6.26 23.42
C PRO A 186 -35.15 5.93 24.29
N LEU A 187 -34.44 4.85 23.96
CA LEU A 187 -33.30 4.37 24.74
C LEU A 187 -32.05 5.25 24.59
N TYR A 188 -32.00 6.04 23.52
CA TYR A 188 -31.00 7.09 23.27
C TYR A 188 -31.63 8.22 22.45
N THR A 189 -32.71 8.85 22.94
CA THR A 189 -32.87 10.27 22.62
C THR A 189 -32.24 11.03 23.76
N THR A 190 -31.01 11.47 23.55
CA THR A 190 -30.75 12.83 23.97
C THR A 190 -31.75 13.65 23.16
N GLU A 191 -32.80 14.19 23.78
CA GLU A 191 -33.29 15.46 23.26
C GLU A 191 -32.06 16.36 23.30
N LEU A 192 -31.40 16.47 22.16
CA LEU A 192 -30.29 17.37 22.01
C LEU A 192 -30.95 18.73 22.14
N ASN A 193 -30.94 19.28 23.34
CA ASN A 193 -30.80 20.72 23.46
C ASN A 193 -29.54 21.02 22.63
N LYS A 194 -29.74 21.48 21.38
CA LYS A 194 -28.68 21.86 20.43
C LYS A 194 -27.68 22.85 21.06
N SER A 195 -27.98 23.38 22.25
CA SER A 195 -27.19 24.25 23.10
C SER A 195 -26.08 23.59 23.95
N VAL A 196 -25.92 22.24 23.98
CA VAL A 196 -24.93 21.60 24.89
C VAL A 196 -23.52 21.45 24.29
N ILE A 197 -23.38 21.16 22.99
CA ILE A 197 -22.06 20.96 22.37
C ILE A 197 -21.51 22.29 21.84
N LYS A 198 -20.45 22.78 22.50
CA LYS A 198 -19.75 24.01 22.14
C LYS A 198 -18.97 23.85 20.83
N THR A 199 -18.70 24.96 20.15
CA THR A 199 -17.92 24.99 18.90
C THR A 199 -16.59 24.23 19.01
N ARG A 200 -15.85 24.47 20.09
CA ARG A 200 -14.58 23.78 20.34
C ARG A 200 -14.72 22.26 20.44
N GLN A 201 -15.82 21.77 21.02
CA GLN A 201 -15.99 20.33 21.28
C GLN A 201 -16.25 19.56 19.98
N TRP A 202 -17.10 20.05 19.09
CA TRP A 202 -17.35 19.34 17.83
C TRP A 202 -16.14 19.38 16.88
N ILE A 203 -15.31 20.44 16.94
CA ILE A 203 -14.04 20.49 16.19
C ILE A 203 -13.09 19.41 16.71
N CYS A 204 -12.97 19.22 18.04
CA CYS A 204 -12.18 18.13 18.60
C CYS A 204 -12.70 16.74 18.16
N ALA A 205 -14.02 16.56 18.02
CA ALA A 205 -14.60 15.34 17.46
C ALA A 205 -14.16 15.13 16.00
N ALA A 206 -14.19 16.19 15.19
CA ALA A 206 -13.74 16.16 13.80
C ALA A 206 -12.25 15.83 13.68
N MET A 207 -11.40 16.46 14.48
CA MET A 207 -9.96 16.13 14.55
C MET A 207 -9.75 14.66 14.91
N GLY A 208 -10.43 14.18 15.96
CA GLY A 208 -10.33 12.77 16.39
C GLY A 208 -10.70 11.79 15.29
N LEU A 209 -11.78 12.05 14.56
CA LEU A 209 -12.20 11.22 13.43
C LEU A 209 -11.20 11.28 12.27
N GLY A 210 -10.74 12.48 11.89
CA GLY A 210 -9.78 12.66 10.80
C GLY A 210 -8.44 11.96 11.09
N GLY A 211 -7.93 12.10 12.32
CA GLY A 211 -6.71 11.41 12.77
C GLY A 211 -6.89 9.89 12.83
N TRP A 212 -8.04 9.39 13.27
CA TRP A 212 -8.33 7.95 13.30
C TRP A 212 -8.47 7.35 11.89
N MET A 213 -9.21 8.01 10.99
CA MET A 213 -9.32 7.60 9.58
C MET A 213 -7.96 7.54 8.91
N PHE A 214 -7.11 8.56 9.15
CA PHE A 214 -5.75 8.59 8.62
C PHE A 214 -4.89 7.48 9.21
N ALA A 215 -4.96 7.21 10.53
CA ALA A 215 -4.21 6.12 11.15
C ALA A 215 -4.55 4.75 10.57
N ILE A 216 -5.86 4.48 10.38
CA ILE A 216 -6.31 3.25 9.73
C ILE A 216 -5.82 3.20 8.28
N HIS A 217 -5.98 4.27 7.51
CA HIS A 217 -5.56 4.28 6.10
C HIS A 217 -4.04 4.12 5.95
N ASN A 218 -3.25 4.89 6.69
CA ASN A 218 -1.80 4.96 6.52
C ASN A 218 -1.06 3.69 6.95
N LEU A 219 -1.56 2.97 7.96
CA LEU A 219 -0.80 1.87 8.59
C LEU A 219 -1.57 0.54 8.70
N TYR A 220 -2.90 0.56 8.66
CA TYR A 220 -3.73 -0.59 9.08
C TYR A 220 -4.85 -0.94 8.11
N SER A 221 -4.80 -0.42 6.88
CA SER A 221 -5.74 -0.75 5.80
C SER A 221 -5.26 -1.91 4.91
N ASP A 222 -4.00 -2.31 5.11
CA ASP A 222 -3.43 -3.59 4.71
C ASP A 222 -2.62 -4.19 5.86
N SER A 223 -2.44 -5.51 5.83
CA SER A 223 -1.68 -6.26 6.84
C SER A 223 -0.16 -6.22 6.62
N SER A 224 0.32 -5.95 5.40
CA SER A 224 1.74 -5.91 5.06
C SER A 224 2.42 -4.60 5.39
N THR A 225 1.67 -3.49 5.40
CA THR A 225 2.19 -2.13 5.55
C THR A 225 3.08 -1.96 6.75
N LEU A 226 2.68 -2.46 7.94
CA LEU A 226 3.51 -2.36 9.13
C LEU A 226 4.83 -3.13 8.99
N GLY A 227 4.79 -4.34 8.42
CA GLY A 227 5.99 -5.13 8.12
C GLY A 227 6.93 -4.37 7.19
N ARG A 228 6.39 -3.78 6.11
CA ARG A 228 7.15 -3.01 5.11
C ARG A 228 7.70 -1.69 5.65
N TRP A 229 6.99 -1.02 6.56
CA TRP A 229 7.48 0.18 7.25
C TRP A 229 8.63 -0.10 8.20
N THR A 230 8.62 -1.28 8.83
CA THR A 230 9.65 -1.69 9.79
C THR A 230 10.75 -2.55 9.15
N TRP A 231 10.69 -2.76 7.84
CA TRP A 231 11.66 -3.53 7.06
C TRP A 231 13.06 -2.90 7.08
N ASP A 232 14.07 -3.77 7.00
CA ASP A 232 15.48 -3.43 6.76
C ASP A 232 16.18 -4.50 5.92
N GLY A 233 17.45 -4.29 5.58
CA GLY A 233 18.26 -5.24 4.82
C GLY A 233 18.59 -6.56 5.54
N TYR A 234 19.08 -7.53 4.79
CA TYR A 234 19.45 -8.86 5.30
C TYR A 234 20.73 -8.82 6.16
N PRO A 235 20.82 -9.67 7.19
CA PRO A 235 19.85 -10.69 7.62
C PRO A 235 18.78 -10.17 8.60
N ASN A 236 18.94 -8.95 9.12
CA ASN A 236 18.12 -8.40 10.20
C ASN A 236 16.89 -7.66 9.67
N THR A 237 16.12 -8.33 8.81
CA THR A 237 15.11 -7.68 7.98
C THR A 237 13.88 -7.17 8.74
N GLY A 238 13.67 -7.63 9.98
CA GLY A 238 12.37 -7.54 10.65
C GLY A 238 11.36 -8.56 10.11
N PRO A 239 10.09 -8.46 10.54
CA PRO A 239 9.05 -9.41 10.16
C PRO A 239 8.62 -9.23 8.71
N LYS A 240 8.67 -10.33 7.95
CA LYS A 240 8.12 -10.40 6.60
C LYS A 240 6.58 -10.23 6.60
N PRO A 241 5.99 -9.62 5.56
CA PRO A 241 4.53 -9.52 5.42
C PRO A 241 3.78 -10.84 5.62
N VAL A 242 4.32 -11.94 5.09
CA VAL A 242 3.79 -13.30 5.27
C VAL A 242 4.73 -14.10 6.18
N PRO A 243 4.23 -14.74 7.26
CA PRO A 243 2.83 -14.77 7.72
C PRO A 243 2.49 -13.63 8.70
N TRP A 244 3.45 -12.78 9.06
CA TRP A 244 3.34 -11.92 10.25
C TRP A 244 2.32 -10.80 10.14
N GLY A 245 1.84 -10.47 8.93
CA GLY A 245 0.70 -9.56 8.73
C GLY A 245 -0.56 -10.01 9.48
N ALA A 246 -0.73 -11.32 9.75
CA ALA A 246 -1.84 -11.80 10.59
C ALA A 246 -1.81 -11.26 12.03
N LEU A 247 -0.64 -10.89 12.56
CA LEU A 247 -0.53 -10.24 13.87
C LEU A 247 -1.13 -8.82 13.86
N VAL A 248 -1.04 -8.10 12.74
CA VAL A 248 -1.67 -6.78 12.59
C VAL A 248 -3.19 -6.91 12.70
N THR A 249 -3.77 -7.84 11.95
CA THR A 249 -5.22 -8.14 11.99
C THR A 249 -5.65 -8.59 13.39
N THR A 250 -4.83 -9.41 14.05
CA THR A 250 -5.06 -9.87 15.44
C THR A 250 -5.05 -8.70 16.42
N ALA A 251 -4.08 -7.78 16.31
CA ALA A 251 -3.96 -6.61 17.15
C ALA A 251 -5.16 -5.66 17.01
N LEU A 252 -5.65 -5.43 15.79
CA LEU A 252 -6.86 -4.64 15.55
C LEU A 252 -8.10 -5.31 16.17
N ALA A 253 -8.28 -6.62 15.99
CA ALA A 253 -9.41 -7.36 16.56
C ALA A 253 -9.38 -7.37 18.11
N LEU A 254 -8.20 -7.51 18.71
CA LEU A 254 -8.01 -7.38 20.15
C LEU A 254 -8.41 -5.99 20.65
N GLY A 255 -7.97 -4.93 19.96
CA GLY A 255 -8.29 -3.56 20.34
C GLY A 255 -9.79 -3.28 20.24
N PHE A 256 -10.46 -3.72 19.16
CA PHE A 256 -11.91 -3.68 19.06
C PHE A 256 -12.62 -4.47 20.18
N THR A 257 -12.07 -5.61 20.60
CA THR A 257 -12.63 -6.43 21.69
C THR A 257 -12.56 -5.72 23.05
N ILE A 258 -11.45 -5.05 23.36
CA ILE A 258 -11.27 -4.32 24.64
C ILE A 258 -11.90 -2.93 24.66
N SER A 259 -12.49 -2.47 23.54
CA SER A 259 -13.03 -1.12 23.39
C SER A 259 -14.09 -0.72 24.43
N ASN A 260 -14.76 -1.70 25.04
CA ASN A 260 -15.73 -1.49 26.13
C ASN A 260 -15.09 -1.00 27.45
N LEU A 261 -13.76 -1.15 27.61
CA LEU A 261 -13.02 -0.70 28.79
C LEU A 261 -12.72 0.79 28.70
N THR A 262 -13.76 1.63 28.65
CA THR A 262 -13.66 3.06 28.32
C THR A 262 -12.74 3.86 29.24
N ASP A 263 -12.64 3.48 30.52
CA ASP A 263 -11.74 4.14 31.47
C ASP A 263 -10.27 3.90 31.13
N PHE A 264 -9.95 2.68 30.69
CA PHE A 264 -8.62 2.31 30.22
C PHE A 264 -8.33 2.91 28.84
N THR A 265 -9.23 2.72 27.87
CA THR A 265 -9.00 3.13 26.48
C THR A 265 -8.96 4.64 26.30
N SER A 266 -9.61 5.41 27.19
CA SER A 266 -9.52 6.87 27.21
C SER A 266 -8.43 7.44 28.12
N SER A 267 -7.63 6.59 28.76
CA SER A 267 -6.58 7.03 29.67
C SER A 267 -5.41 7.68 28.93
N PHE A 268 -4.76 8.63 29.61
CA PHE A 268 -3.55 9.27 29.10
C PHE A 268 -2.42 8.26 28.90
N ILE A 269 -2.27 7.29 29.83
CA ILE A 269 -1.25 6.23 29.77
C ILE A 269 -1.42 5.40 28.49
N TRP A 270 -2.65 5.01 28.15
CA TRP A 270 -2.90 4.21 26.94
C TRP A 270 -2.58 5.01 25.66
N TRP A 271 -2.93 6.29 25.61
CA TRP A 271 -2.51 7.19 24.53
C TRP A 271 -0.98 7.37 24.46
N SER A 272 -0.29 7.48 25.59
CA SER A 272 1.18 7.58 25.64
C SER A 272 1.85 6.32 25.09
N LEU A 273 1.31 5.13 25.40
CA LEU A 273 1.81 3.87 24.84
C LEU A 273 1.60 3.79 23.33
N GLY A 274 0.41 4.16 22.84
CA GLY A 274 0.17 4.27 21.39
C GLY A 274 1.10 5.29 20.72
N SER A 275 1.34 6.44 21.36
CA SER A 275 2.22 7.50 20.84
C SER A 275 3.69 7.08 20.81
N ALA A 276 4.15 6.36 21.83
CA ALA A 276 5.46 5.72 21.84
C ALA A 276 5.57 4.72 20.68
N GLY A 277 4.51 3.94 20.42
CA GLY A 277 4.43 3.07 19.24
C GLY A 277 4.62 3.83 17.93
N ALA A 278 3.88 4.92 17.74
CA ALA A 278 3.99 5.81 16.57
C ALA A 278 5.40 6.40 16.41
N PHE A 279 6.04 6.79 17.52
CA PHE A 279 7.42 7.28 17.51
C PHE A 279 8.40 6.18 17.09
N ILE A 280 8.33 4.99 17.70
CA ILE A 280 9.28 3.90 17.44
C ILE A 280 9.21 3.45 15.97
N ILE A 281 8.00 3.29 15.40
CA ILE A 281 7.86 2.90 13.98
C ILE A 281 8.34 3.97 12.99
N THR A 282 8.42 5.24 13.42
CA THR A 282 8.89 6.34 12.57
C THR A 282 10.40 6.30 12.41
N PHE A 283 11.13 6.00 13.49
CA PHE A 283 12.58 6.19 13.52
C PHE A 283 13.41 4.90 13.44
N TYR A 284 12.84 3.76 13.82
CA TYR A 284 13.57 2.50 13.94
C TYR A 284 13.05 1.44 12.97
N SER A 285 13.86 0.40 12.69
CA SER A 285 13.53 -0.79 11.89
C SER A 285 13.68 -2.08 12.71
N GLY A 286 13.16 -3.18 12.18
CA GLY A 286 13.24 -4.52 12.75
C GLY A 286 12.00 -4.94 13.56
N TRP A 287 12.18 -5.96 14.39
CA TRP A 287 11.08 -6.56 15.17
C TRP A 287 10.52 -5.66 16.26
N LEU A 288 11.36 -4.90 16.96
CA LEU A 288 10.90 -4.04 18.05
C LEU A 288 9.90 -2.98 17.55
N PRO A 289 10.19 -2.22 16.47
CA PRO A 289 9.21 -1.30 15.89
C PRO A 289 7.94 -1.99 15.43
N PHE A 290 8.03 -3.18 14.83
CA PHE A 290 6.83 -3.93 14.44
C PHE A 290 5.94 -4.22 15.65
N LEU A 291 6.50 -4.74 16.74
CA LEU A 291 5.75 -5.02 17.98
C LEU A 291 5.15 -3.74 18.58
N SER A 292 5.90 -2.63 18.57
CA SER A 292 5.39 -1.32 19.01
C SER A 292 4.28 -0.79 18.10
N GLY A 293 4.33 -1.08 16.80
CA GLY A 293 3.25 -0.81 15.85
C GLY A 293 2.00 -1.64 16.13
N LEU A 294 2.12 -2.89 16.58
CA LEU A 294 0.97 -3.67 17.04
C LEU A 294 0.30 -3.04 18.28
N VAL A 295 1.09 -2.45 19.18
CA VAL A 295 0.55 -1.68 20.33
C VAL A 295 -0.20 -0.44 19.85
N LEU A 296 0.31 0.28 18.84
CA LEU A 296 -0.42 1.37 18.21
C LEU A 296 -1.71 0.88 17.53
N ALA A 297 -1.69 -0.27 16.85
CA ALA A 297 -2.88 -0.88 16.25
C ALA A 297 -3.96 -1.19 17.30
N LEU A 298 -3.56 -1.80 18.43
CA LEU A 298 -4.42 -2.05 19.59
C LEU A 298 -5.01 -0.74 20.13
N TYR A 299 -4.21 0.32 20.27
CA TYR A 299 -4.67 1.63 20.71
C TYR A 299 -5.72 2.22 19.76
N VAL A 300 -5.37 2.39 18.47
CA VAL A 300 -6.22 3.02 17.44
C VAL A 300 -7.55 2.28 17.28
N SER A 301 -7.53 0.95 17.27
CA SER A 301 -8.76 0.15 17.19
C SER A 301 -9.59 0.24 18.48
N SER A 302 -8.96 0.23 19.67
CA SER A 302 -9.69 0.30 20.96
C SER A 302 -10.44 1.60 21.21
N VAL A 303 -9.95 2.73 20.67
CA VAL A 303 -10.61 4.04 20.82
C VAL A 303 -11.75 4.28 19.82
N THR A 304 -11.96 3.36 18.87
CA THR A 304 -12.94 3.52 17.78
C THR A 304 -14.35 3.85 18.28
N PRO A 305 -14.95 3.11 19.23
CA PRO A 305 -16.31 3.44 19.69
C PRO A 305 -16.39 4.79 20.43
N LEU A 306 -15.31 5.22 21.09
CA LEU A 306 -15.26 6.53 21.74
C LEU A 306 -15.29 7.66 20.70
N ILE A 307 -14.49 7.55 19.65
CA ILE A 307 -14.42 8.56 18.59
C ILE A 307 -15.74 8.61 17.82
N LEU A 308 -16.23 7.48 17.32
CA LEU A 308 -17.48 7.42 16.57
C LEU A 308 -18.68 7.83 17.45
N GLY A 309 -18.69 7.40 18.72
CA GLY A 309 -19.69 7.82 19.70
C GLY A 309 -19.68 9.32 19.97
N PHE A 310 -18.52 9.97 19.96
CA PHE A 310 -18.45 11.43 20.08
C PHE A 310 -18.97 12.13 18.82
N VAL A 311 -18.57 11.66 17.64
CA VAL A 311 -19.02 12.20 16.35
C VAL A 311 -20.53 12.11 16.22
N SER A 312 -21.14 10.97 16.54
CA SER A 312 -22.60 10.76 16.46
C SER A 312 -23.44 11.77 17.25
N LYS A 313 -22.84 12.43 18.25
CA LYS A 313 -23.50 13.45 19.07
C LYS A 313 -23.34 14.87 18.52
N CYS A 314 -22.43 15.08 17.59
CA CYS A 314 -22.10 16.37 17.00
C CYS A 314 -22.94 16.69 15.75
N PRO A 315 -22.94 17.94 15.25
CA PRO A 315 -23.67 18.30 14.02
C PRO A 315 -23.21 17.48 12.80
N PRO A 316 -24.10 16.74 12.12
CA PRO A 316 -23.72 15.63 11.27
C PRO A 316 -22.86 16.00 10.06
N GLY A 317 -23.39 16.86 9.20
CA GLY A 317 -22.67 17.25 7.99
C GLY A 317 -21.42 18.06 8.27
N LYS A 318 -21.44 18.93 9.29
CA LYS A 318 -20.29 19.78 9.61
C LYS A 318 -19.13 18.98 10.19
N THR A 319 -19.40 18.12 11.17
CA THR A 319 -18.33 17.39 11.87
C THR A 319 -17.61 16.41 10.96
N ILE A 320 -18.34 15.62 10.16
CA ILE A 320 -17.70 14.63 9.28
C ILE A 320 -16.95 15.31 8.14
N SER A 321 -17.51 16.35 7.52
CA SER A 321 -16.80 17.05 6.43
C SER A 321 -15.51 17.69 6.93
N VAL A 322 -15.53 18.32 8.11
CA VAL A 322 -14.31 18.88 8.72
C VAL A 322 -13.34 17.78 9.14
N ALA A 323 -13.82 16.60 9.52
CA ALA A 323 -12.96 15.45 9.80
C ALA A 323 -12.21 15.00 8.54
N PHE A 324 -12.89 14.94 7.39
CA PHE A 324 -12.27 14.64 6.11
C PHE A 324 -11.28 15.73 5.67
N VAL A 325 -11.53 17.00 5.99
CA VAL A 325 -10.51 18.06 5.81
C VAL A 325 -9.25 17.77 6.64
N PHE A 326 -9.37 17.43 7.93
CA PHE A 326 -8.22 17.06 8.75
C PHE A 326 -7.51 15.80 8.25
N TYR A 327 -8.27 14.80 7.79
CA TYR A 327 -7.74 13.60 7.15
C TYR A 327 -6.95 13.96 5.88
N ASN A 328 -7.49 14.78 4.99
CA ASN A 328 -6.81 15.22 3.76
C ASN A 328 -5.54 16.02 4.04
N ILE A 329 -5.53 16.86 5.08
CA ILE A 329 -4.31 17.54 5.53
C ILE A 329 -3.23 16.51 5.90
N LEU A 330 -3.58 15.44 6.61
CA LEU A 330 -2.62 14.38 6.97
C LEU A 330 -2.20 13.55 5.75
N VAL A 331 -3.13 13.22 4.83
CA VAL A 331 -2.81 12.51 3.57
C VAL A 331 -1.84 13.33 2.72
N LEU A 332 -2.14 14.61 2.47
CA LEU A 332 -1.25 15.51 1.73
C LEU A 332 0.09 15.64 2.44
N ALA A 333 0.11 15.80 3.77
CA ALA A 333 1.35 15.84 4.53
C ALA A 333 2.17 14.56 4.36
N SER A 334 1.54 13.39 4.31
CA SER A 334 2.22 12.10 4.08
C SER A 334 2.82 12.00 2.68
N VAL A 335 2.12 12.48 1.65
CA VAL A 335 2.61 12.51 0.27
C VAL A 335 3.76 13.51 0.12
N TRP A 336 3.67 14.67 0.75
CA TRP A 336 4.69 15.72 0.69
C TRP A 336 6.00 15.27 1.32
N THR A 337 6.01 14.24 2.18
CA THR A 337 7.28 13.74 2.73
C THR A 337 8.18 13.05 1.69
N VAL A 338 7.61 12.57 0.58
CA VAL A 338 8.32 11.88 -0.51
C VAL A 338 8.25 12.67 -1.83
N ALA A 339 7.09 13.25 -2.17
CA ALA A 339 6.88 13.99 -3.41
C ALA A 339 7.33 15.46 -3.34
N TYR A 340 8.14 15.84 -2.34
CA TYR A 340 8.45 17.23 -2.01
C TYR A 340 9.08 18.03 -3.17
N GLU A 341 9.71 17.36 -4.14
CA GLU A 341 10.25 18.02 -5.34
C GLU A 341 9.13 18.46 -6.30
N PHE A 342 8.07 17.67 -6.44
CA PHE A 342 7.04 17.82 -7.47
C PHE A 342 5.84 18.67 -7.03
N VAL A 343 5.81 19.09 -5.76
CA VAL A 343 4.63 19.71 -5.14
C VAL A 343 4.92 21.08 -4.51
N PRO A 344 4.02 22.07 -4.68
CA PRO A 344 4.18 23.38 -4.04
C PRO A 344 4.31 23.28 -2.52
N GLY A 345 5.31 23.95 -1.96
CA GLY A 345 5.59 23.93 -0.51
C GLY A 345 6.17 22.59 0.01
N GLY A 346 6.48 21.64 -0.88
CA GLY A 346 7.10 20.35 -0.56
C GLY A 346 8.29 20.42 0.42
N PRO A 347 9.26 21.34 0.25
CA PRO A 347 10.42 21.46 1.14
C PRO A 347 10.09 21.63 2.64
N ILE A 348 8.87 22.09 2.99
CA ILE A 348 8.44 22.25 4.38
C ILE A 348 8.32 20.90 5.10
N LEU A 349 7.94 19.84 4.38
CA LEU A 349 7.67 18.50 4.91
C LEU A 349 8.63 17.43 4.39
N ARG A 350 9.62 17.82 3.57
CA ARG A 350 10.69 16.96 3.07
C ARG A 350 11.26 16.08 4.18
N GLU A 351 11.09 14.76 4.05
CA GLU A 351 11.62 13.74 4.96
C GLU A 351 11.11 13.84 6.42
N ARG A 352 10.00 14.57 6.66
CA ARG A 352 9.45 14.83 8.00
C ARG A 352 8.24 13.97 8.35
N THR A 353 8.35 12.65 8.21
CA THR A 353 7.28 11.69 8.61
C THR A 353 6.79 11.90 10.04
N TRP A 354 7.69 12.25 10.96
CA TRP A 354 7.36 12.51 12.35
C TRP A 354 6.30 13.61 12.54
N VAL A 355 6.19 14.57 11.61
CA VAL A 355 5.22 15.68 11.70
C VAL A 355 3.80 15.14 11.57
N PHE A 356 3.49 14.39 10.52
CA PHE A 356 2.13 13.87 10.34
C PHE A 356 1.81 12.76 11.35
N MET A 357 2.82 11.98 11.79
CA MET A 357 2.65 10.97 12.85
C MET A 357 2.30 11.64 14.19
N THR A 358 2.96 12.75 14.52
CA THR A 358 2.66 13.54 15.72
C THR A 358 1.27 14.18 15.60
N ALA A 359 0.95 14.80 14.46
CA ALA A 359 -0.36 15.41 14.23
C ALA A 359 -1.50 14.40 14.32
N MET A 360 -1.33 13.20 13.74
CA MET A 360 -2.27 12.08 13.86
C MET A 360 -2.55 11.73 15.32
N MET A 361 -1.51 11.54 16.14
CA MET A 361 -1.67 11.18 17.55
C MET A 361 -2.29 12.31 18.38
N LEU A 362 -1.96 13.57 18.09
CA LEU A 362 -2.57 14.74 18.73
C LEU A 362 -4.05 14.89 18.36
N PHE A 363 -4.40 14.63 17.10
CA PHE A 363 -5.78 14.70 16.63
C PHE A 363 -6.65 13.64 17.32
N ILE A 364 -6.16 12.39 17.38
CA ILE A 364 -6.82 11.31 18.12
C ILE A 364 -6.96 11.67 19.60
N TYR A 365 -5.90 12.19 20.23
CA TYR A 365 -5.94 12.63 21.64
C TYR A 365 -7.00 13.70 21.88
N CYS A 366 -7.07 14.73 21.02
CA CYS A 366 -8.05 15.80 21.12
C CYS A 366 -9.49 15.26 21.11
N GLY A 367 -9.80 14.30 20.24
CA GLY A 367 -11.12 13.66 20.21
C GLY A 367 -11.41 12.83 21.47
N VAL A 368 -10.50 11.93 21.83
CA VAL A 368 -10.69 10.98 22.94
C VAL A 368 -10.73 11.69 24.29
N SER A 369 -9.79 12.59 24.57
CA SER A 369 -9.69 13.30 25.85
C SER A 369 -10.89 14.24 26.08
N THR A 370 -11.35 14.93 25.03
CA THR A 370 -12.53 15.80 25.11
C THR A 370 -13.78 14.98 25.43
N TYR A 371 -14.00 13.87 24.74
CA TYR A 371 -15.16 13.03 24.99
C TYR A 371 -15.11 12.36 26.37
N SER A 372 -13.95 11.85 26.79
CA SER A 372 -13.74 11.30 28.13
C SER A 372 -14.03 12.34 29.23
N SER A 373 -13.57 13.58 29.05
CA SER A 373 -13.88 14.68 29.97
C SER A 373 -15.38 14.96 30.04
N MET A 374 -16.09 14.93 28.90
CA MET A 374 -17.53 15.13 28.84
C MET A 374 -18.32 14.03 29.55
N LEU A 375 -17.91 12.77 29.37
CA LEU A 375 -18.50 11.62 30.06
C LEU A 375 -18.30 11.72 31.58
N LYS A 376 -17.07 12.01 32.05
CA LYS A 376 -16.76 12.17 33.48
C LYS A 376 -17.54 13.29 34.13
N LYS A 377 -17.73 14.41 33.43
CA LYS A 377 -18.53 15.55 33.90
C LYS A 377 -20.05 15.32 33.82
N LYS A 378 -20.50 14.15 33.35
CA LYS A 378 -21.91 13.81 33.12
C LYS A 378 -22.66 14.87 32.31
N LEU A 379 -21.96 15.54 31.39
CA LEU A 379 -22.53 16.58 30.51
C LEU A 379 -23.51 16.00 29.47
N LEU A 380 -23.50 14.67 29.31
CA LEU A 380 -24.38 13.92 28.45
C LEU A 380 -25.28 13.06 29.34
N THR A 381 -26.59 13.25 29.24
CA THR A 381 -27.58 12.41 29.93
C THR A 381 -27.54 11.00 29.36
N THR A 382 -27.11 10.02 30.16
CA THR A 382 -27.13 8.61 29.79
C THR A 382 -28.35 7.93 30.39
N THR A 383 -29.35 7.66 29.56
CA THR A 383 -30.45 6.77 29.93
C THR A 383 -29.95 5.33 29.93
N LYS A 384 -30.17 4.60 31.03
CA LYS A 384 -29.83 3.17 31.08
C LYS A 384 -30.71 2.40 30.08
N PRO A 385 -30.13 1.45 29.32
CA PRO A 385 -30.92 0.61 28.44
C PRO A 385 -31.90 -0.24 29.23
N ASP A 386 -33.09 -0.49 28.66
CA ASP A 386 -34.00 -1.48 29.22
C ASP A 386 -33.45 -2.91 29.03
N SER A 387 -34.00 -3.88 29.75
CA SER A 387 -33.49 -5.24 29.78
C SER A 387 -33.49 -5.93 28.40
N ALA A 388 -34.49 -5.63 27.55
CA ALA A 388 -34.60 -6.19 26.21
C ALA A 388 -33.54 -5.63 25.26
N ALA A 389 -33.32 -4.32 25.27
CA ALA A 389 -32.29 -3.68 24.46
C ALA A 389 -30.88 -4.05 24.94
N ALA A 390 -30.65 -4.12 26.26
CA ALA A 390 -29.38 -4.59 26.82
C ALA A 390 -29.07 -6.03 26.39
N LYS A 391 -30.08 -6.90 26.32
CA LYS A 391 -29.93 -8.27 25.82
C LYS A 391 -29.62 -8.31 24.32
N SER A 392 -30.28 -7.48 23.50
CA SER A 392 -29.99 -7.37 22.07
C SER A 392 -28.56 -6.92 21.81
N ILE A 393 -28.14 -5.81 22.44
CA ILE A 393 -26.78 -5.27 22.33
C ILE A 393 -25.75 -6.31 22.75
N LYS A 394 -25.98 -7.02 23.87
CA LYS A 394 -25.08 -8.08 24.33
C LYS A 394 -24.97 -9.21 23.30
N ASN A 395 -26.08 -9.61 22.68
CA ASN A 395 -26.08 -10.66 21.66
C ASN A 395 -25.40 -10.22 20.36
N ASP A 396 -25.63 -8.99 19.91
CA ASP A 396 -24.98 -8.44 18.72
C ASP A 396 -23.48 -8.28 18.94
N ASN A 397 -23.05 -7.82 20.12
CA ASN A 397 -21.64 -7.76 20.52
C ASN A 397 -21.00 -9.15 20.59
N PHE A 398 -21.74 -10.17 21.04
CA PHE A 398 -21.24 -11.55 21.04
C PHE A 398 -21.07 -12.08 19.60
N ASN A 399 -22.07 -11.88 18.75
CA ASN A 399 -22.05 -12.31 17.35
C ASN A 399 -20.97 -11.58 16.53
N SER A 400 -20.82 -10.27 16.71
CA SER A 400 -19.81 -9.47 16.02
C SER A 400 -18.40 -9.90 16.38
N ARG A 401 -18.13 -10.12 17.67
CA ARG A 401 -16.85 -10.64 18.15
C ARG A 401 -16.58 -12.06 17.64
N GLY A 402 -17.59 -12.93 17.67
CA GLY A 402 -17.49 -14.28 17.12
C GLY A 402 -17.10 -14.28 15.65
N LEU A 403 -17.77 -13.47 14.83
CA LEU A 403 -17.45 -13.32 13.40
C LEU A 403 -16.06 -12.69 13.18
N MET A 404 -15.73 -11.65 13.94
CA MET A 404 -14.43 -10.99 13.85
C MET A 404 -13.28 -11.96 14.13
N TRP A 405 -13.37 -12.74 15.21
CA TRP A 405 -12.35 -13.72 15.56
C TRP A 405 -12.32 -14.91 14.60
N PHE A 406 -13.48 -15.31 14.05
CA PHE A 406 -13.52 -16.27 12.94
C PHE A 406 -12.74 -15.76 11.72
N LEU A 407 -12.91 -14.49 11.34
CA LEU A 407 -12.14 -13.87 10.26
C LEU A 407 -10.64 -13.79 10.59
N VAL A 408 -10.25 -13.49 11.83
CA VAL A 408 -8.85 -13.52 12.26
C VAL A 408 -8.25 -14.93 12.08
N VAL A 409 -8.97 -15.97 12.49
CA VAL A 409 -8.55 -17.36 12.29
C VAL A 409 -8.41 -17.67 10.80
N LEU A 410 -9.36 -17.24 9.97
CA LEU A 410 -9.28 -17.39 8.51
C LEU A 410 -8.06 -16.66 7.93
N GLY A 411 -7.77 -15.45 8.42
CA GLY A 411 -6.57 -14.69 8.04
C GLY A 411 -5.26 -15.42 8.37
N TRP A 412 -5.18 -16.03 9.56
CA TRP A 412 -4.05 -16.90 9.92
C TRP A 412 -3.95 -18.13 9.02
N LEU A 413 -5.07 -18.81 8.73
CA LEU A 413 -5.08 -19.95 7.81
C LEU A 413 -4.59 -19.56 6.41
N VAL A 414 -5.04 -18.41 5.89
CA VAL A 414 -4.55 -17.86 4.61
C VAL A 414 -3.04 -17.59 4.67
N MET A 415 -2.56 -16.95 5.72
CA MET A 415 -1.13 -16.66 5.87
C MET A 415 -0.27 -17.91 5.98
N PHE A 416 -0.70 -18.92 6.74
CA PHE A 416 -0.01 -20.21 6.82
C PHE A 416 -0.03 -20.96 5.49
N TRP A 417 -1.13 -20.91 4.74
CA TRP A 417 -1.22 -21.49 3.41
C TRP A 417 -0.30 -20.80 2.39
N ARG A 418 0.00 -19.52 2.59
CA ARG A 418 0.91 -18.73 1.76
C ARG A 418 2.38 -18.83 2.16
N ILE A 419 2.71 -19.48 3.28
CA ILE A 419 4.12 -19.69 3.64
C ILE A 419 4.77 -20.59 2.58
N PRO A 420 5.92 -20.18 1.98
CA PRO A 420 6.66 -21.03 1.07
C PRO A 420 6.98 -22.39 1.71
N SER A 421 6.67 -23.48 1.03
CA SER A 421 7.02 -24.82 1.50
C SER A 421 8.55 -24.96 1.58
N PRO A 422 9.11 -25.69 2.56
CA PRO A 422 10.55 -26.00 2.60
C PRO A 422 11.07 -26.66 1.31
N SER A 423 10.21 -27.34 0.55
CA SER A 423 10.54 -27.94 -0.75
C SER A 423 10.63 -26.93 -1.91
N GLN A 424 10.27 -25.67 -1.69
CA GLN A 424 10.30 -24.58 -2.67
C GLN A 424 11.52 -23.70 -2.44
N THR A 425 12.74 -24.26 -2.38
CA THR A 425 13.94 -23.41 -2.43
C THR A 425 14.04 -22.76 -3.82
N PRO A 426 14.18 -21.42 -3.92
CA PRO A 426 14.42 -20.77 -5.20
C PRO A 426 15.59 -21.41 -5.93
N ALA A 427 15.40 -21.69 -7.22
CA ALA A 427 16.41 -22.30 -8.08
C ALA A 427 16.65 -21.41 -9.29
N PRO A 428 17.92 -21.21 -9.70
CA PRO A 428 18.26 -20.44 -10.89
C PRO A 428 17.89 -21.20 -12.16
N TYR A 429 17.72 -20.48 -13.27
CA TYR A 429 17.28 -21.07 -14.54
C TYR A 429 18.36 -21.88 -15.24
N HIS A 430 19.62 -21.46 -15.12
CA HIS A 430 20.75 -22.04 -15.89
C HIS A 430 21.94 -22.46 -14.98
N PRO A 431 21.72 -23.41 -14.04
CA PRO A 431 22.73 -23.78 -13.04
C PRO A 431 23.93 -24.54 -13.59
N LYS A 432 23.75 -25.33 -14.66
CA LYS A 432 24.83 -26.16 -15.22
C LYS A 432 25.92 -25.31 -15.86
N GLU A 433 25.50 -24.23 -16.51
CA GLU A 433 26.34 -23.26 -17.18
C GLU A 433 26.89 -22.19 -16.23
N ARG A 434 26.51 -22.24 -14.94
CA ARG A 434 26.82 -21.23 -13.90
C ARG A 434 26.43 -19.82 -14.35
N ILE A 435 25.28 -19.67 -15.01
CA ILE A 435 24.81 -18.39 -15.54
C ILE A 435 23.94 -17.67 -14.51
N ILE A 436 24.15 -16.37 -14.37
CA ILE A 436 23.23 -15.44 -13.73
C ILE A 436 22.65 -14.51 -14.79
N THR A 437 21.33 -14.51 -14.93
CA THR A 437 20.58 -13.53 -15.73
C THR A 437 20.17 -12.38 -14.82
N SER A 438 20.76 -11.19 -15.02
CA SER A 438 20.45 -9.98 -14.26
C SER A 438 19.67 -8.99 -15.11
N ALA A 439 18.63 -8.37 -14.56
CA ALA A 439 17.77 -7.44 -15.27
C ALA A 439 17.33 -6.24 -14.42
N ILE A 440 16.84 -5.19 -15.09
CA ILE A 440 16.26 -4.01 -14.45
C ILE A 440 15.03 -3.50 -15.19
N TRP A 441 14.07 -2.97 -14.42
CA TRP A 441 12.87 -2.35 -14.97
C TRP A 441 12.24 -1.33 -14.00
N THR A 442 11.86 -0.16 -14.49
CA THR A 442 10.98 0.76 -13.75
C THR A 442 9.54 0.36 -14.01
N ILE A 443 8.74 0.16 -12.96
CA ILE A 443 7.40 -0.47 -13.05
C ILE A 443 6.23 0.45 -12.74
N HIS A 444 6.46 1.76 -12.62
CA HIS A 444 5.43 2.77 -12.38
C HIS A 444 4.42 2.35 -11.28
N PHE A 445 4.92 1.88 -10.15
CA PHE A 445 4.11 1.50 -8.99
C PHE A 445 3.03 0.46 -9.27
N ASP A 446 3.30 -0.47 -10.20
CA ASP A 446 2.37 -1.54 -10.55
C ASP A 446 1.03 -1.02 -11.13
N ILE A 447 1.08 0.03 -11.94
CA ILE A 447 -0.08 0.55 -12.68
C ILE A 447 0.29 0.76 -14.13
N ASP A 448 -0.50 0.19 -15.05
CA ASP A 448 -0.27 0.32 -16.48
C ASP A 448 -0.88 1.60 -17.09
N ASN A 449 -0.62 1.81 -18.38
CA ASN A 449 -1.07 3.00 -19.13
C ASN A 449 -2.61 3.15 -19.20
N GLU A 450 -3.39 2.18 -18.74
CA GLU A 450 -4.85 2.18 -18.76
C GLU A 450 -5.46 2.09 -17.35
N LEU A 451 -4.67 2.43 -16.32
CA LEU A 451 -5.06 2.41 -14.91
C LEU A 451 -5.46 1.01 -14.40
N TRP A 452 -4.86 -0.04 -14.94
CA TRP A 452 -4.98 -1.39 -14.39
C TRP A 452 -3.77 -1.74 -13.52
N SER A 453 -3.98 -2.53 -12.47
CA SER A 453 -2.85 -3.18 -11.80
C SER A 453 -2.11 -4.09 -12.79
N ALA A 454 -0.79 -3.94 -12.84
CA ALA A 454 0.08 -4.60 -13.80
C ALA A 454 0.76 -5.87 -13.26
N GLU A 455 0.45 -6.26 -12.02
CA GLU A 455 1.26 -7.17 -11.21
C GLU A 455 1.40 -8.55 -11.87
N GLN A 456 0.29 -9.02 -12.45
CA GLN A 456 0.24 -10.26 -13.20
C GLN A 456 1.14 -10.21 -14.45
N ARG A 457 1.17 -9.08 -15.14
CA ARG A 457 1.99 -8.90 -16.35
C ARG A 457 3.47 -8.75 -16.00
N ILE A 458 3.79 -8.06 -14.90
CA ILE A 458 5.16 -7.97 -14.36
C ILE A 458 5.67 -9.37 -14.01
N LEU A 459 4.89 -10.16 -13.27
CA LEU A 459 5.19 -11.55 -12.95
C LEU A 459 5.49 -12.37 -14.22
N GLU A 460 4.64 -12.26 -15.24
CA GLU A 460 4.81 -13.01 -16.48
C GLU A 460 6.04 -12.55 -17.27
N ALA A 461 6.37 -11.26 -17.27
CA ALA A 461 7.58 -10.74 -17.90
C ALA A 461 8.84 -11.26 -17.20
N VAL A 462 8.87 -11.28 -15.87
CA VAL A 462 9.98 -11.85 -15.07
C VAL A 462 10.19 -13.33 -15.39
N ARG A 463 9.09 -14.10 -15.41
CA ARG A 463 9.13 -15.53 -15.71
C ARG A 463 9.63 -15.79 -17.13
N ASP A 464 9.03 -15.12 -18.10
CA ASP A 464 9.32 -15.37 -19.52
C ASP A 464 10.72 -14.88 -19.91
N LEU A 465 11.28 -13.90 -19.18
CA LEU A 465 12.67 -13.44 -19.31
C LEU A 465 13.69 -14.40 -18.69
N GLU A 466 13.25 -15.31 -17.83
CA GLU A 466 14.13 -16.19 -17.04
C GLU A 466 15.16 -15.38 -16.21
N ALA A 467 14.73 -14.25 -15.65
CA ALA A 467 15.61 -13.38 -14.85
C ALA A 467 15.94 -14.05 -13.51
N ASP A 468 17.21 -14.32 -13.22
CA ASP A 468 17.63 -14.87 -11.94
C ASP A 468 17.67 -13.80 -10.85
N VAL A 469 18.13 -12.60 -11.20
CA VAL A 469 18.15 -11.42 -10.32
C VAL A 469 17.54 -10.25 -11.08
N MET A 470 16.60 -9.54 -10.47
CA MET A 470 15.97 -8.40 -11.11
C MET A 470 15.73 -7.25 -10.14
N GLY A 471 16.18 -6.06 -10.55
CA GLY A 471 15.89 -4.79 -9.89
C GLY A 471 14.62 -4.16 -10.44
N PHE A 472 13.80 -3.62 -9.54
CA PHE A 472 12.57 -2.89 -9.89
C PHE A 472 12.61 -1.50 -9.30
N LEU A 473 12.28 -0.50 -10.09
CA LEU A 473 12.29 0.90 -9.68
C LEU A 473 10.86 1.46 -9.69
N GLU A 474 10.65 2.56 -8.96
CA GLU A 474 9.31 3.07 -8.67
C GLU A 474 8.42 1.96 -8.07
N SER A 475 8.99 1.27 -7.09
CA SER A 475 8.45 0.02 -6.57
C SER A 475 7.73 0.16 -5.23
N ASP A 476 7.74 1.34 -4.60
CA ASP A 476 7.09 1.58 -3.30
C ASP A 476 5.57 1.78 -3.45
N THR A 477 4.81 0.73 -3.17
CA THR A 477 3.34 0.74 -3.20
C THR A 477 2.68 0.76 -1.81
N GLU A 478 3.46 0.92 -0.73
CA GLU A 478 2.99 0.82 0.67
C GLU A 478 2.61 2.18 1.27
N ARG A 479 2.00 3.02 0.43
CA ARG A 479 1.47 4.34 0.77
C ARG A 479 -0.01 4.42 0.43
N ILE A 480 -0.73 5.35 1.08
CA ILE A 480 -2.16 5.62 0.84
C ILE A 480 -2.46 5.83 -0.65
N ILE A 481 -1.64 6.65 -1.32
CA ILE A 481 -1.80 6.96 -2.76
C ILE A 481 -1.59 5.75 -3.67
N MET A 482 -1.00 4.67 -3.16
CA MET A 482 -0.78 3.42 -3.87
C MET A 482 -1.67 2.29 -3.35
N GLY A 483 -2.65 2.61 -2.49
CA GLY A 483 -3.59 1.65 -1.92
C GLY A 483 -3.00 0.79 -0.81
N ASN A 484 -1.79 1.08 -0.33
CA ASN A 484 -1.00 0.23 0.58
C ASN A 484 -0.90 -1.22 0.06
N ARG A 485 -0.43 -1.37 -1.17
CA ARG A 485 -0.26 -2.65 -1.85
C ARG A 485 1.16 -3.15 -1.68
N ASP A 486 1.36 -4.45 -1.86
CA ASP A 486 2.69 -5.07 -1.92
C ASP A 486 2.77 -6.10 -3.04
N TRP A 487 3.02 -5.61 -4.25
CA TRP A 487 3.10 -6.41 -5.48
C TRP A 487 4.21 -7.47 -5.42
N THR A 488 5.25 -7.24 -4.60
CA THR A 488 6.39 -8.15 -4.49
C THR A 488 5.99 -9.50 -3.87
N GLN A 489 4.94 -9.53 -3.03
CA GLN A 489 4.44 -10.78 -2.43
C GLN A 489 4.04 -11.79 -3.51
N LYS A 490 3.24 -11.36 -4.49
CA LYS A 490 2.76 -12.28 -5.53
C LYS A 490 3.89 -12.74 -6.43
N VAL A 491 4.75 -11.82 -6.88
CA VAL A 491 5.89 -12.17 -7.74
C VAL A 491 6.80 -13.18 -7.04
N ALA A 492 7.14 -12.93 -5.78
CA ALA A 492 8.01 -13.79 -5.01
C ALA A 492 7.40 -15.15 -4.68
N GLU A 493 6.14 -15.19 -4.26
CA GLU A 493 5.46 -16.45 -3.91
C GLU A 493 5.16 -17.30 -5.15
N LYS A 494 4.69 -16.69 -6.25
CA LYS A 494 4.30 -17.43 -7.45
C LYS A 494 5.49 -17.92 -8.26
N LEU A 495 6.55 -17.11 -8.32
CA LEU A 495 7.75 -17.50 -9.07
C LEU A 495 8.83 -18.11 -8.20
N ASN A 496 8.64 -18.13 -6.88
CA ASN A 496 9.59 -18.65 -5.89
C ASN A 496 10.95 -17.92 -5.94
N TYR A 497 10.98 -16.70 -5.38
CA TYR A 497 12.17 -15.86 -5.27
C TYR A 497 12.42 -15.42 -3.83
N TYR A 498 13.70 -15.19 -3.49
CA TYR A 498 14.06 -14.31 -2.39
C TYR A 498 13.76 -12.86 -2.76
N VAL A 499 13.39 -12.05 -1.77
CA VAL A 499 13.04 -10.64 -1.98
C VAL A 499 13.84 -9.79 -1.01
N ASP A 500 14.49 -8.77 -1.55
CA ASP A 500 14.77 -7.54 -0.82
C ASP A 500 13.78 -6.48 -1.29
N TYR A 501 12.95 -6.02 -0.37
CA TYR A 501 11.90 -5.09 -0.71
C TYR A 501 12.36 -3.62 -0.83
N GLY A 502 13.65 -3.36 -0.65
CA GLY A 502 14.23 -2.02 -0.70
C GLY A 502 14.01 -1.18 0.56
N PRO A 503 14.43 0.10 0.53
CA PRO A 503 14.20 1.02 1.64
C PRO A 503 12.72 1.06 2.03
N SER A 504 12.45 1.00 3.34
CA SER A 504 11.10 1.13 3.88
C SER A 504 10.43 2.46 3.49
N PRO A 505 9.09 2.56 3.38
CA PRO A 505 8.40 3.80 3.02
C PRO A 505 8.73 5.03 3.90
N ARG A 506 9.12 4.81 5.17
CA ARG A 506 9.59 5.88 6.08
C ARG A 506 10.92 6.53 5.67
N LYS A 507 11.57 6.02 4.62
CA LYS A 507 12.85 6.49 4.07
C LYS A 507 12.67 7.40 2.85
N HIS A 508 11.42 7.76 2.52
CA HIS A 508 11.09 8.87 1.61
C HIS A 508 11.62 8.74 0.18
N THR A 509 11.80 7.53 -0.32
CA THR A 509 12.12 7.29 -1.73
C THR A 509 10.90 6.73 -2.47
N TRP A 510 10.96 6.71 -3.80
CA TRP A 510 9.98 6.03 -4.66
C TRP A 510 10.17 4.50 -4.74
N GLY A 511 11.17 3.97 -4.03
CA GLY A 511 11.44 2.55 -3.94
C GLY A 511 12.35 2.01 -5.05
N CYS A 512 13.19 1.07 -4.63
CA CYS A 512 13.99 0.20 -5.48
C CYS A 512 13.94 -1.17 -4.83
N ALA A 513 13.32 -2.18 -5.46
CA ALA A 513 13.19 -3.54 -4.93
C ALA A 513 14.08 -4.51 -5.73
N MET A 514 14.41 -5.65 -5.14
CA MET A 514 15.18 -6.71 -5.79
C MET A 514 14.57 -8.07 -5.51
N ILE A 515 14.43 -8.89 -6.55
CA ILE A 515 14.17 -10.33 -6.40
C ILE A 515 15.41 -11.12 -6.82
N SER A 516 15.63 -12.26 -6.18
CA SER A 516 16.74 -13.16 -6.49
C SER A 516 16.35 -14.64 -6.41
N LYS A 517 16.78 -15.44 -7.40
CA LYS A 517 16.80 -16.91 -7.33
C LYS A 517 17.92 -17.45 -6.44
N PHE A 518 18.92 -16.61 -6.17
CA PHE A 518 20.05 -16.92 -5.30
C PHE A 518 19.79 -16.40 -3.87
N PRO A 519 20.22 -17.12 -2.82
CA PRO A 519 20.09 -16.63 -1.45
C PRO A 519 20.73 -15.26 -1.26
N ILE A 520 19.99 -14.34 -0.63
CA ILE A 520 20.50 -13.03 -0.22
C ILE A 520 21.20 -13.21 1.13
N LEU A 521 22.53 -13.14 1.14
CA LEU A 521 23.32 -13.32 2.36
C LEU A 521 23.25 -12.06 3.24
N LYS A 522 23.42 -10.90 2.60
CA LYS A 522 23.43 -9.58 3.24
C LYS A 522 22.86 -8.56 2.28
N SER A 523 22.19 -7.54 2.82
CA SER A 523 21.89 -6.35 2.05
C SER A 523 21.81 -5.10 2.91
N SER A 524 22.13 -3.96 2.30
CA SER A 524 22.01 -2.63 2.90
C SER A 524 21.31 -1.67 1.93
N HIS A 525 20.56 -0.74 2.49
CA HIS A 525 19.85 0.30 1.73
C HIS A 525 20.51 1.65 1.93
N HIS A 526 20.84 2.31 0.83
CA HIS A 526 21.53 3.58 0.81
C HIS A 526 20.55 4.66 0.34
N LEU A 527 20.42 5.73 1.12
CA LEU A 527 19.79 6.96 0.68
C LEU A 527 20.87 7.83 0.05
N LEU A 528 20.73 8.08 -1.24
CA LEU A 528 21.78 8.76 -2.00
C LEU A 528 21.68 10.29 -1.80
N PRO A 529 22.80 11.03 -1.82
CA PRO A 529 22.80 12.46 -1.56
C PRO A 529 21.88 13.24 -2.50
N SER A 530 21.09 14.15 -1.95
CA SER A 530 20.10 14.92 -2.71
C SER A 530 19.94 16.31 -2.11
N PRO A 531 20.81 17.29 -2.42
CA PRO A 531 20.70 18.62 -1.84
C PRO A 531 19.46 19.39 -2.31
N VAL A 532 18.92 19.08 -3.50
CA VAL A 532 17.86 19.90 -4.13
C VAL A 532 16.61 19.08 -4.43
N GLY A 533 16.74 18.00 -5.19
CA GLY A 533 15.66 17.22 -5.76
C GLY A 533 15.27 16.01 -4.93
N GLU A 534 14.84 14.95 -5.61
CA GLU A 534 14.28 13.76 -5.00
C GLU A 534 15.35 12.91 -4.32
N LEU A 535 14.90 12.20 -3.29
CA LEU A 535 15.73 11.29 -2.54
C LEU A 535 15.78 9.96 -3.28
N ALA A 536 16.96 9.69 -3.85
CA ALA A 536 17.25 8.47 -4.56
C ALA A 536 17.63 7.32 -3.60
N CYS A 537 17.47 6.08 -4.06
CA CYS A 537 17.84 4.90 -3.28
C CYS A 537 18.74 3.93 -4.04
N ALA A 538 19.50 3.15 -3.27
CA ALA A 538 20.18 1.96 -3.77
C ALA A 538 20.08 0.79 -2.79
N ILE A 539 20.00 -0.42 -3.33
CA ILE A 539 20.25 -1.68 -2.63
C ILE A 539 21.68 -2.09 -2.97
N TYR A 540 22.49 -2.40 -1.96
CA TYR A 540 23.70 -3.20 -2.11
C TYR A 540 23.44 -4.57 -1.48
N ALA A 541 23.51 -5.65 -2.25
CA ALA A 541 23.27 -7.00 -1.77
C ALA A 541 24.42 -7.94 -2.13
N THR A 542 24.78 -8.83 -1.22
CA THR A 542 25.70 -9.93 -1.49
C THR A 542 24.88 -11.22 -1.60
N LEU A 543 25.00 -11.89 -2.75
CA LEU A 543 24.27 -13.11 -3.08
C LEU A 543 25.21 -14.33 -3.07
N ASP A 544 24.70 -15.50 -2.67
CA ASP A 544 25.40 -16.77 -2.89
C ASP A 544 25.07 -17.33 -4.27
N VAL A 545 25.97 -17.11 -5.23
CA VAL A 545 25.78 -17.49 -6.63
C VAL A 545 26.70 -18.66 -6.96
N TYR A 546 26.15 -19.87 -6.96
CA TYR A 546 26.87 -21.12 -7.22
C TYR A 546 28.10 -21.33 -6.31
N GLY A 547 27.96 -20.99 -5.02
CA GLY A 547 29.02 -21.12 -4.01
C GLY A 547 30.03 -19.97 -4.03
N ARG A 548 29.76 -18.89 -4.76
CA ARG A 548 30.60 -17.69 -4.81
C ARG A 548 29.78 -16.46 -4.44
N GLU A 549 30.32 -15.62 -3.56
CA GLU A 549 29.71 -14.34 -3.25
C GLU A 549 29.79 -13.42 -4.48
N VAL A 550 28.63 -12.91 -4.90
CA VAL A 550 28.49 -11.91 -5.97
C VAL A 550 27.72 -10.72 -5.40
N ASP A 551 28.27 -9.53 -5.55
CA ASP A 551 27.62 -8.30 -5.13
C ASP A 551 26.71 -7.78 -6.24
N VAL A 552 25.52 -7.31 -5.88
CA VAL A 552 24.53 -6.74 -6.79
C VAL A 552 24.10 -5.39 -6.25
N VAL A 553 24.17 -4.37 -7.11
CA VAL A 553 23.73 -3.01 -6.80
C VAL A 553 22.53 -2.66 -7.66
N ILE A 554 21.40 -2.35 -7.02
CA ILE A 554 20.19 -1.84 -7.68
C ILE A 554 20.04 -0.36 -7.31
N SER A 555 19.91 0.57 -8.26
CA SER A 555 19.74 1.99 -7.94
C SER A 555 18.63 2.70 -8.73
N HIS A 556 18.00 3.67 -8.07
CA HIS A 556 17.05 4.62 -8.65
C HIS A 556 17.52 6.04 -8.34
N ASN A 557 18.20 6.69 -9.28
CA ASN A 557 18.68 8.07 -9.15
C ASN A 557 17.57 9.08 -9.47
N GLY A 558 17.86 10.34 -9.10
CA GLY A 558 17.08 11.52 -9.39
C GLY A 558 16.85 11.79 -10.87
N GLN A 559 15.78 12.51 -11.18
CA GLN A 559 15.43 12.90 -12.55
C GLN A 559 16.37 13.93 -13.19
N GLU A 560 16.12 14.25 -14.47
CA GLU A 560 17.02 15.04 -15.31
C GLU A 560 17.25 16.47 -14.78
N GLU A 561 16.26 17.04 -14.12
CA GLU A 561 16.18 18.42 -13.67
C GLU A 561 17.33 18.82 -12.74
N ASN A 562 17.77 17.92 -11.86
CA ASN A 562 18.81 18.20 -10.86
C ASN A 562 20.12 17.50 -11.20
N PHE A 563 20.92 18.13 -12.07
CA PHE A 563 22.23 17.59 -12.46
C PHE A 563 23.18 17.36 -11.27
N LEU A 564 23.23 18.28 -10.29
CA LEU A 564 24.10 18.15 -9.11
C LEU A 564 23.72 16.91 -8.28
N ASP A 565 22.43 16.67 -8.09
CA ASP A 565 21.95 15.53 -7.34
C ASP A 565 22.36 14.24 -8.04
N ARG A 566 22.10 14.11 -9.36
CA ARG A 566 22.58 12.96 -10.15
C ARG A 566 24.09 12.75 -10.04
N GLN A 567 24.87 13.83 -10.04
CA GLN A 567 26.33 13.76 -9.90
C GLN A 567 26.72 13.20 -8.53
N LEU A 568 26.16 13.72 -7.44
CA LEU A 568 26.47 13.27 -6.08
C LEU A 568 25.97 11.85 -5.80
N GLN A 569 24.78 11.51 -6.28
CA GLN A 569 24.21 10.17 -6.18
C GLN A 569 25.09 9.15 -6.89
N THR A 570 25.51 9.45 -8.12
CA THR A 570 26.37 8.56 -8.90
C THR A 570 27.78 8.48 -8.34
N THR A 571 28.29 9.57 -7.75
CA THR A 571 29.58 9.56 -7.05
C THR A 571 29.54 8.59 -5.86
N GLU A 572 28.45 8.60 -5.09
CA GLU A 572 28.28 7.67 -3.98
C GLU A 572 28.13 6.22 -4.46
N LEU A 573 27.38 5.98 -5.53
CA LEU A 573 27.29 4.66 -6.17
C LEU A 573 28.66 4.16 -6.63
N ALA A 574 29.45 5.01 -7.28
CA ALA A 574 30.81 4.68 -7.70
C ALA A 574 31.70 4.29 -6.52
N ASN A 575 31.60 5.01 -5.39
CA ASN A 575 32.32 4.66 -4.16
C ASN A 575 31.92 3.28 -3.62
N ILE A 576 30.61 3.00 -3.56
CA ILE A 576 30.07 1.72 -3.10
C ILE A 576 30.54 0.56 -4.00
N ILE A 577 30.44 0.73 -5.33
CA ILE A 577 30.84 -0.28 -6.32
C ILE A 577 32.34 -0.54 -6.26
N ARG A 578 33.16 0.51 -6.19
CA ARG A 578 34.62 0.39 -6.13
C ARG A 578 35.09 -0.33 -4.87
N ALA A 579 34.37 -0.20 -3.76
CA ALA A 579 34.72 -0.85 -2.50
C ALA A 579 34.53 -2.39 -2.52
N SER A 580 33.71 -2.92 -3.42
CA SER A 580 33.47 -4.36 -3.54
C SER A 580 34.71 -5.12 -4.02
N LYS A 581 35.04 -6.21 -3.33
CA LYS A 581 36.12 -7.14 -3.71
C LYS A 581 35.59 -8.39 -4.45
N ASN A 582 34.27 -8.58 -4.45
CA ASN A 582 33.61 -9.69 -5.11
C ASN A 582 33.38 -9.36 -6.59
N PRO A 583 33.07 -10.36 -7.44
CA PRO A 583 32.38 -10.07 -8.69
C PRO A 583 31.14 -9.23 -8.40
N ILE A 584 30.89 -8.20 -9.21
CA ILE A 584 29.82 -7.24 -8.96
C ILE A 584 29.02 -6.97 -10.22
N ILE A 585 27.70 -6.87 -10.06
CA ILE A 585 26.76 -6.43 -11.09
C ILE A 585 26.06 -5.17 -10.59
N PHE A 586 26.13 -4.10 -11.36
CA PHE A 586 25.30 -2.93 -11.18
C PHE A 586 24.15 -2.98 -12.18
N THR A 587 22.93 -2.74 -11.71
CA THR A 587 21.80 -2.43 -12.58
C THR A 587 21.09 -1.22 -11.99
N GLY A 588 21.01 -0.10 -12.70
CA GLY A 588 20.43 1.09 -12.12
C GLY A 588 19.95 2.11 -13.13
N TYR A 589 19.11 3.02 -12.64
CA TYR A 589 18.64 4.18 -13.37
C TYR A 589 19.45 5.39 -12.91
N VAL A 590 20.33 5.90 -13.77
CA VAL A 590 21.28 7.00 -13.47
C VAL A 590 21.03 8.26 -14.30
N VAL A 591 20.04 8.23 -15.20
CA VAL A 591 19.61 9.37 -16.05
C VAL A 591 20.78 10.04 -16.73
N THR A 592 21.34 9.42 -17.76
CA THR A 592 22.41 10.05 -18.54
C THR A 592 22.50 9.41 -19.92
N LYS A 593 23.29 10.03 -20.81
CA LYS A 593 23.70 9.40 -22.08
C LYS A 593 25.05 8.71 -21.89
N PRO A 594 25.34 7.62 -22.62
CA PRO A 594 26.66 7.01 -22.65
C PRO A 594 27.75 8.06 -22.93
N PHE A 595 28.90 7.91 -22.26
CA PHE A 595 30.04 8.84 -22.32
C PHE A 595 29.80 10.26 -21.75
N GLY A 596 28.64 10.52 -21.17
CA GLY A 596 28.36 11.75 -20.43
C GLY A 596 29.10 11.82 -19.07
N PRO A 597 29.08 12.97 -18.38
CA PRO A 597 29.78 13.14 -17.09
C PRO A 597 29.33 12.13 -16.03
N ILE A 598 28.03 11.93 -15.87
CA ILE A 598 27.44 10.99 -14.91
C ILE A 598 27.84 9.54 -15.24
N TYR A 599 27.78 9.18 -16.52
CA TYR A 599 28.24 7.87 -17.00
C TYR A 599 29.71 7.64 -16.66
N ASN A 600 30.57 8.63 -16.89
CA ASN A 600 32.00 8.52 -16.62
C ASN A 600 32.28 8.34 -15.11
N ILE A 601 31.51 8.98 -14.22
CA ILE A 601 31.61 8.74 -12.78
C ILE A 601 31.25 7.29 -12.46
N LEU A 602 30.12 6.79 -12.97
CA LEU A 602 29.69 5.41 -12.71
C LEU A 602 30.74 4.39 -13.16
N ILE A 603 31.21 4.51 -14.39
CA ILE A 603 32.08 3.52 -15.04
C ILE A 603 33.54 3.68 -14.58
N ASN A 604 34.11 4.88 -14.72
CA ASN A 604 35.54 5.10 -14.46
C ASN A 604 35.83 5.15 -12.96
N ASP A 605 35.09 5.98 -12.21
CA ASP A 605 35.34 6.13 -10.77
C ASP A 605 34.86 4.89 -10.00
N GLY A 606 33.80 4.23 -10.48
CA GLY A 606 33.33 2.94 -9.94
C GLY A 606 34.24 1.75 -10.30
N GLN A 607 35.17 1.94 -11.24
CA GLN A 607 36.06 0.90 -11.77
C GLN A 607 35.26 -0.35 -12.20
N ILE A 608 34.20 -0.13 -12.97
CA ILE A 608 33.28 -1.15 -13.45
C ILE A 608 33.14 -1.04 -14.97
N SER A 609 32.82 -2.13 -15.65
CA SER A 609 32.70 -2.16 -17.11
C SER A 609 31.24 -2.02 -17.54
N ASP A 610 30.96 -1.15 -18.51
CA ASP A 610 29.63 -1.02 -19.10
C ASP A 610 29.21 -2.34 -19.78
N ILE A 611 27.91 -2.66 -19.75
CA ILE A 611 27.37 -3.81 -20.44
C ILE A 611 27.56 -3.75 -21.95
N ASP A 612 27.53 -2.59 -22.61
CA ASP A 612 27.81 -2.47 -24.06
C ASP A 612 28.07 -1.00 -24.47
N PRO A 613 29.33 -0.53 -24.52
CA PRO A 613 29.67 0.83 -24.91
C PRO A 613 29.20 1.25 -26.31
N THR A 614 28.86 0.29 -27.18
CA THR A 614 28.36 0.56 -28.54
C THR A 614 26.87 0.89 -28.57
N ASP A 615 26.13 0.62 -27.49
CA ASP A 615 24.73 1.03 -27.37
C ASP A 615 24.63 2.49 -26.93
N SER A 616 24.67 3.38 -27.93
CA SER A 616 24.56 4.83 -27.76
C SER A 616 23.13 5.33 -27.57
N ASP A 617 22.12 4.47 -27.75
CA ASP A 617 20.69 4.80 -27.66
C ASP A 617 20.15 4.69 -26.22
N ARG A 618 20.96 4.22 -25.27
CA ARG A 618 20.56 4.14 -23.87
C ARG A 618 20.28 5.51 -23.28
N TRP A 619 19.16 5.56 -22.58
CA TRP A 619 18.77 6.65 -21.72
C TRP A 619 18.34 6.05 -20.38
N CYS A 620 18.79 6.69 -19.30
CA CYS A 620 18.51 6.35 -17.91
C CYS A 620 18.98 5.01 -17.36
N GLN A 621 18.67 3.87 -17.98
CA GLN A 621 18.98 2.54 -17.43
C GLN A 621 20.32 1.99 -17.91
N TYR A 622 21.09 1.44 -16.98
CA TYR A 622 22.40 0.87 -17.22
C TYR A 622 22.58 -0.46 -16.50
N ILE A 623 23.29 -1.37 -17.17
CA ILE A 623 23.89 -2.55 -16.55
C ILE A 623 25.41 -2.37 -16.65
N ALA A 624 26.12 -2.64 -15.57
CA ALA A 624 27.58 -2.66 -15.55
C ALA A 624 28.07 -3.84 -14.69
N TYR A 625 29.30 -4.29 -14.90
CA TYR A 625 29.82 -5.49 -14.26
C TYR A 625 31.35 -5.47 -14.07
N ARG A 626 31.84 -6.23 -13.09
CA ARG A 626 33.27 -6.52 -12.88
C ARG A 626 33.44 -7.94 -12.34
N GLY A 627 34.48 -8.64 -12.79
CA GLY A 627 34.84 -9.97 -12.28
C GLY A 627 33.93 -11.11 -12.76
N LEU A 628 33.15 -10.89 -13.82
CA LEU A 628 32.22 -11.85 -14.41
C LEU A 628 32.45 -11.94 -15.92
N LYS A 629 32.18 -13.09 -16.55
CA LYS A 629 32.17 -13.18 -18.02
C LYS A 629 30.79 -12.84 -18.54
N ARG A 630 30.63 -11.67 -19.16
CA ARG A 630 29.39 -11.30 -19.87
C ARG A 630 29.24 -12.16 -21.12
N VAL A 631 28.08 -12.77 -21.28
CA VAL A 631 27.76 -13.60 -22.46
C VAL A 631 26.79 -12.91 -23.38
N ALA A 632 25.76 -12.28 -22.85
CA ALA A 632 24.71 -11.69 -23.67
C ALA A 632 24.10 -10.43 -23.05
N TYR A 633 23.58 -9.56 -23.91
CA TYR A 633 22.84 -8.35 -23.56
C TYR A 633 21.59 -8.22 -24.43
N ALA A 634 20.46 -7.86 -23.82
CA ALA A 634 19.19 -7.67 -24.51
C ALA A 634 18.43 -6.46 -23.95
N ARG A 635 17.72 -5.76 -24.84
CA ARG A 635 16.70 -4.75 -24.52
C ARG A 635 15.34 -5.32 -24.93
N ILE A 636 14.39 -5.32 -23.99
CA ILE A 636 13.06 -5.89 -24.18
C ILE A 636 12.02 -4.78 -24.00
N SER A 637 11.12 -4.64 -24.96
CA SER A 637 10.03 -3.66 -24.92
C SER A 637 9.25 -3.75 -23.61
N ARG A 638 8.86 -2.58 -23.11
CA ARG A 638 8.04 -2.37 -21.90
C ARG A 638 6.58 -2.80 -22.04
N GLY A 639 6.16 -3.15 -23.26
CA GLY A 639 4.75 -3.34 -23.57
C GLY A 639 3.95 -2.07 -23.35
N THR A 640 2.85 -2.17 -22.61
CA THR A 640 1.97 -1.04 -22.26
C THR A 640 1.93 -0.78 -20.76
N ILE A 641 2.96 -1.24 -20.02
CA ILE A 641 3.02 -1.12 -18.57
C ILE A 641 3.65 0.21 -18.17
N THR A 642 4.83 0.50 -18.69
CA THR A 642 5.59 1.70 -18.33
C THR A 642 6.10 2.45 -19.57
N ASP A 643 6.93 3.46 -19.35
CA ASP A 643 7.64 4.24 -20.37
C ASP A 643 9.10 3.76 -20.59
N THR A 644 9.66 2.99 -19.66
CA THR A 644 11.01 2.42 -19.73
C THR A 644 11.02 0.95 -20.13
N GLU A 645 11.93 0.58 -21.05
CA GLU A 645 12.18 -0.82 -21.41
C GLU A 645 12.75 -1.66 -20.25
N ILE A 646 12.83 -2.97 -20.48
CA ILE A 646 13.60 -3.88 -19.64
C ILE A 646 14.99 -4.02 -20.26
N GLN A 647 16.03 -3.91 -19.45
CA GLN A 647 17.39 -4.28 -19.85
C GLN A 647 17.81 -5.55 -19.11
N ALA A 648 18.42 -6.50 -19.82
CA ALA A 648 18.85 -7.76 -19.25
C ALA A 648 20.21 -8.21 -19.79
N ALA A 649 21.01 -8.85 -18.93
CA ALA A 649 22.32 -9.39 -19.26
C ALA A 649 22.52 -10.78 -18.66
N LYS A 650 23.27 -11.63 -19.36
CA LYS A 650 23.70 -12.95 -18.87
C LYS A 650 25.18 -12.93 -18.58
N PHE A 651 25.56 -13.45 -17.41
CA PHE A 651 26.94 -13.57 -16.99
C PHE A 651 27.26 -14.99 -16.55
N VAL A 652 28.43 -15.50 -16.92
CA VAL A 652 29.00 -16.71 -16.33
C VAL A 652 29.79 -16.33 -15.09
N VAL A 653 29.47 -17.02 -14.00
CA VAL A 653 30.06 -16.78 -12.69
C VAL A 653 31.32 -17.64 -12.55
N PRO A 654 32.48 -17.04 -12.26
CA PRO A 654 33.72 -17.81 -12.07
C PRO A 654 33.58 -18.78 -10.89
N GLU A 655 34.44 -19.79 -10.85
CA GLU A 655 34.47 -20.71 -9.70
C GLU A 655 34.87 -19.96 -8.42
N SER A 656 34.50 -20.51 -7.26
CA SER A 656 34.65 -19.82 -5.96
C SER A 656 36.08 -19.39 -5.64
N PHE A 657 37.09 -20.11 -6.14
CA PHE A 657 38.52 -19.84 -5.87
C PHE A 657 39.26 -19.16 -7.02
N THR A 658 38.57 -18.82 -8.12
CA THR A 658 39.19 -18.10 -9.24
C THR A 658 39.58 -16.70 -8.79
N ASP A 659 40.84 -16.33 -9.02
CA ASP A 659 41.31 -14.96 -8.84
C ASP A 659 40.78 -14.07 -9.97
N ILE A 660 40.18 -12.95 -9.59
CA ILE A 660 39.60 -11.96 -10.51
C ILE A 660 40.40 -10.66 -10.52
N SER A 661 41.55 -10.60 -9.86
CA SER A 661 42.40 -9.41 -9.78
C SER A 661 42.88 -8.90 -11.14
N ASN A 662 43.19 -9.81 -12.05
CA ASN A 662 43.63 -9.54 -13.42
C ASN A 662 42.49 -9.63 -14.45
N TRP A 663 41.23 -9.57 -14.00
CA TRP A 663 40.08 -9.67 -14.89
C TRP A 663 39.95 -8.42 -15.78
N SER A 664 39.60 -8.62 -17.05
CA SER A 664 39.26 -7.55 -18.01
C SER A 664 38.02 -7.92 -18.82
N PRO A 665 37.15 -6.96 -19.16
CA PRO A 665 36.01 -7.23 -20.03
C PRO A 665 36.46 -7.51 -21.47
N SER A 666 35.70 -8.35 -22.18
CA SER A 666 35.78 -8.41 -23.65
C SER A 666 34.53 -7.78 -24.26
N TYR A 667 34.72 -7.06 -25.37
CA TYR A 667 33.65 -6.43 -26.16
C TYR A 667 33.50 -6.99 -27.57
N ASN A 668 34.19 -8.09 -27.89
CA ASN A 668 34.07 -8.70 -29.21
C ASN A 668 32.69 -9.35 -29.36
N LEU A 669 31.98 -8.97 -30.41
CA LEU A 669 30.71 -9.58 -30.75
C LEU A 669 30.92 -10.95 -31.39
N VAL A 670 30.13 -11.92 -30.96
CA VAL A 670 30.07 -13.25 -31.57
C VAL A 670 28.65 -13.56 -32.03
N SER A 671 28.52 -14.45 -33.01
CA SER A 671 27.22 -14.99 -33.39
C SER A 671 26.58 -15.74 -32.23
N GLU A 672 25.25 -15.75 -32.14
CA GLU A 672 24.52 -16.55 -31.14
C GLU A 672 24.95 -18.04 -31.17
N SER A 673 25.22 -18.59 -32.36
CA SER A 673 25.70 -19.98 -32.52
C SER A 673 27.07 -20.27 -31.90
N HIS A 674 27.79 -19.26 -31.42
CA HIS A 674 29.02 -19.45 -30.64
C HIS A 674 28.73 -20.18 -29.32
N TYR A 675 27.55 -19.97 -28.74
CA TYR A 675 27.15 -20.60 -27.49
C TYR A 675 26.13 -21.73 -27.70
N PRO A 676 26.07 -22.71 -26.77
CA PRO A 676 24.96 -23.65 -26.73
C PRO A 676 23.70 -22.99 -26.16
N SER A 677 22.55 -23.64 -26.38
CA SER A 677 21.23 -23.06 -26.10
C SER A 677 20.99 -22.56 -24.67
N GLY A 678 21.68 -23.12 -23.66
CA GLY A 678 21.56 -22.67 -22.25
C GLY A 678 22.04 -21.24 -22.01
N TYR A 679 22.84 -20.68 -22.92
CA TYR A 679 23.32 -19.30 -22.83
C TYR A 679 22.37 -18.31 -23.51
N HIS A 680 21.41 -18.80 -24.30
CA HIS A 680 20.62 -17.93 -25.16
C HIS A 680 19.50 -17.27 -24.35
N PHE A 681 19.12 -16.07 -24.76
CA PHE A 681 17.89 -15.48 -24.22
C PHE A 681 16.63 -16.17 -24.80
N PRO A 682 15.49 -16.10 -24.10
CA PRO A 682 14.25 -16.76 -24.52
C PRO A 682 13.74 -16.31 -25.89
N LYS A 683 13.60 -17.25 -26.83
CA LYS A 683 13.14 -16.98 -28.20
C LYS A 683 11.74 -16.35 -28.28
N ILE A 684 10.95 -16.43 -27.21
CA ILE A 684 9.57 -15.92 -27.15
C ILE A 684 9.47 -14.41 -27.39
N PHE A 685 10.55 -13.65 -27.17
CA PHE A 685 10.58 -12.20 -27.41
C PHE A 685 10.96 -11.82 -28.85
N ARG A 686 11.24 -12.77 -29.75
CA ARG A 686 11.55 -12.46 -31.15
C ARG A 686 10.30 -12.05 -31.94
N GLY A 687 10.49 -11.24 -32.98
CA GLY A 687 9.42 -10.80 -33.86
C GLY A 687 8.40 -9.93 -33.10
N GLN A 688 7.14 -10.34 -33.10
CA GLN A 688 6.07 -9.64 -32.36
C GLN A 688 6.15 -9.85 -30.84
N GLY A 689 6.99 -10.80 -30.39
CA GLY A 689 7.16 -11.12 -28.99
C GLY A 689 5.91 -11.68 -28.31
N VAL A 690 5.75 -11.38 -27.03
CA VAL A 690 4.67 -11.87 -26.18
C VAL A 690 4.11 -10.78 -25.29
N ARG A 691 2.78 -10.59 -25.32
CA ARG A 691 2.05 -9.59 -24.49
C ARG A 691 2.64 -8.16 -24.58
N GLY A 692 3.18 -7.79 -25.74
CA GLY A 692 3.80 -6.49 -26.01
C GLY A 692 5.29 -6.39 -25.64
N HIS A 693 5.86 -7.45 -25.06
CA HIS A 693 7.30 -7.56 -24.79
C HIS A 693 7.98 -8.27 -25.96
N PHE A 694 8.94 -7.60 -26.61
CA PHE A 694 9.72 -8.12 -27.73
C PHE A 694 11.13 -7.52 -27.68
N TYR A 695 12.11 -8.13 -28.33
CA TYR A 695 13.45 -7.55 -28.42
C TYR A 695 13.42 -6.22 -29.17
N HIS A 696 13.75 -5.16 -28.46
CA HIS A 696 13.67 -3.77 -28.91
C HIS A 696 15.08 -3.20 -29.12
N VAL A 697 15.20 -2.15 -29.95
CA VAL A 697 16.46 -1.51 -30.38
C VAL A 697 17.35 -2.38 -31.28
N PHE A 698 17.67 -3.61 -30.88
CA PHE A 698 18.53 -4.50 -31.64
C PHE A 698 17.77 -5.58 -32.42
N ASN A 699 16.46 -5.74 -32.21
CA ASN A 699 15.60 -6.84 -32.70
C ASN A 699 16.01 -8.26 -32.23
N GLU A 700 17.23 -8.44 -31.74
CA GLU A 700 17.77 -9.68 -31.17
C GLU A 700 18.82 -9.38 -30.08
N PRO A 701 19.12 -10.34 -29.17
CA PRO A 701 20.19 -10.18 -28.19
C PRO A 701 21.57 -10.11 -28.84
N LYS A 702 22.47 -9.32 -28.27
CA LYS A 702 23.90 -9.33 -28.62
C LYS A 702 24.65 -10.35 -27.76
N TYR A 703 25.61 -11.05 -28.36
CA TYR A 703 26.45 -12.06 -27.69
C TYR A 703 27.94 -11.69 -27.79
N TYR A 704 28.72 -12.09 -26.77
CA TYR A 704 30.13 -11.71 -26.61
C TYR A 704 31.01 -12.90 -26.20
N ASP A 705 32.29 -12.90 -26.60
CA ASP A 705 33.22 -14.04 -26.45
C ASP A 705 33.71 -14.35 -25.02
#